data_AF-J3FRD8-F1
#
_entry.id   AF-J3FRD8-F1
#
_cell.length_a   1.000
_cell.length_b   1.000
_cell.length_c   1.000
_cell.angle_alpha   90.00
_cell.angle_beta   90.00
_cell.angle_gamma   90.00
#
_symmetry.space_group_name_H-M   'P 1'
#
loop_
_entity.id
_entity.type
_entity.pdbx_description
1 polymer ?
#
loop_
_entity_poly.entity_id
_entity_poly.type
_entity_poly.pdbx_seq_one_letter_code
_entity_poly.pdbx_strand_id
1 'polypeptide(L)'
;MSEQTGPSNDQDVALGAGQKSDRELGREPDMELVPGVPSAPETIIGNKSDRSRLEFASVNDFRQTEISQLLETVDTLDFYSFDSELSARSRRALANKNYGGCRAYRVLIVVCSFHFSVDRQDAFGPRLIRDGMRTSIPADIAGEQSQALATIAEMIDHPLLRARVADVSWYNHRNLHQSAVLAINSYCQTIEFYLDDKLSFRYEPPSGLSSKVVDLIERAFHIVAGTGKRKTPPEIVIATWNRLYTHAEKLRCFTSLDRLARLGQSFSLIEWAQVAQDAERSANAAAASDYAMAVKVVWELAALAHHQSKDHPGFKRCKLKSIEQTLRMREGVDSFMARASWTRDAIRELRAIPGMQAELEALKTELLELQAQAAHEFSPFQIPMDLSEVRQGTINVFKDLTLPEFFYTFARICEVPEKMALHTDIIRDRSDSLLSDLFNGQIYTDVLGRVVTQAPTINLDDTPPPEWYDHESLRYLDIQYQMWVESRVKPAAQTLMTKFAVDDGHLMAIVSASPFVPSGFEHIYALGLARFLQGDMVSACHLLFPQLENSLRHVLSDAGIDTSKLDEELLQEDRSLSGLLSNRREQLESVFGVDLIYTIDLLFNLKGGPCLRHEMAHGKLASGACYLHSSIYACWLMYYLMCLPLLQCWRTHVAPQLERVSL
;
A
#
# COMPACT_ATOMS: atom_id res chain seq x y z
N MET A 1 2.57 22.47 50.66
CA MET A 1 3.58 23.27 51.38
C MET A 1 4.35 24.08 50.34
N SER A 2 4.39 25.40 50.56
CA SER A 2 5.26 26.43 49.95
C SER A 2 5.09 26.76 48.45
N GLU A 3 4.33 27.84 48.26
CA GLU A 3 4.25 28.86 47.21
C GLU A 3 5.55 29.22 46.46
N GLN A 4 5.40 29.62 45.18
CA GLN A 4 5.85 30.96 44.74
C GLN A 4 5.17 31.39 43.43
N THR A 5 4.70 32.63 43.45
CA THR A 5 3.88 33.36 42.48
C THR A 5 4.67 34.44 41.74
N GLY A 6 4.52 34.53 40.40
CA GLY A 6 4.56 35.74 39.55
C GLY A 6 5.86 36.58 39.44
N PRO A 7 5.96 37.57 38.51
CA PRO A 7 4.86 38.22 37.79
C PRO A 7 5.08 38.50 36.28
N SER A 8 4.01 39.00 35.68
CA SER A 8 3.84 39.70 34.40
C SER A 8 4.70 40.96 34.22
N ASN A 9 4.99 41.34 32.97
CA ASN A 9 5.28 42.74 32.61
C ASN A 9 4.82 43.07 31.18
N ASP A 10 3.82 43.93 31.09
CA ASP A 10 3.48 44.76 29.93
C ASP A 10 4.41 45.99 29.93
N GLN A 11 4.95 46.37 28.77
CA GLN A 11 5.28 47.77 28.46
C GLN A 11 5.09 48.06 26.96
N ASP A 12 4.08 48.89 26.68
CA ASP A 12 3.89 49.68 25.47
C ASP A 12 4.98 50.76 25.32
N VAL A 13 5.55 50.92 24.12
CA VAL A 13 5.97 52.21 23.55
C VAL A 13 5.81 52.20 22.02
N ALA A 14 4.91 53.04 21.53
CA ALA A 14 4.69 53.44 20.14
C ALA A 14 5.84 54.38 19.65
N LEU A 15 6.21 54.63 18.38
CA LEU A 15 5.48 55.01 17.17
C LEU A 15 6.56 55.22 16.06
N GLY A 16 6.29 54.89 14.79
CA GLY A 16 7.24 55.23 13.71
C GLY A 16 6.92 54.69 12.30
N ALA A 17 5.85 55.20 11.72
CA ALA A 17 5.42 55.24 10.30
C ALA A 17 6.28 54.58 9.18
N GLY A 18 5.58 53.86 8.28
CA GLY A 18 5.73 54.06 6.84
C GLY A 18 5.79 52.81 5.94
N GLN A 19 4.63 52.37 5.43
CA GLN A 19 4.31 52.10 4.02
C GLN A 19 3.23 51.01 3.87
N LYS A 20 2.04 51.43 3.43
CA LYS A 20 0.95 50.58 2.96
C LYS A 20 1.28 50.05 1.56
N SER A 21 1.12 48.75 1.33
CA SER A 21 0.88 48.20 -0.01
C SER A 21 -0.31 47.24 0.06
N ASP A 22 -1.44 47.70 -0.48
CA ASP A 22 -2.63 46.90 -0.74
C ASP A 22 -2.30 45.77 -1.73
N ARG A 23 -2.72 44.54 -1.43
CA ARG A 23 -2.92 43.49 -2.43
C ARG A 23 -4.26 42.81 -2.17
N GLU A 24 -5.21 43.22 -3.00
CA GLU A 24 -6.53 42.64 -3.17
C GLU A 24 -6.45 41.17 -3.62
N LEU A 25 -7.29 40.34 -2.99
CA LEU A 25 -7.61 38.99 -3.39
C LEU A 25 -8.50 39.04 -4.65
N GLY A 26 -7.92 38.71 -5.80
CA GLY A 26 -8.67 38.51 -7.04
C GLY A 26 -9.54 37.27 -6.99
N ARG A 27 -10.86 37.47 -6.88
CA ARG A 27 -11.89 36.52 -7.32
C ARG A 27 -12.04 36.65 -8.83
N GLU A 28 -11.90 35.56 -9.58
CA GLU A 28 -12.30 35.51 -10.98
C GLU A 28 -13.83 35.44 -11.11
N PRO A 29 -14.42 36.02 -12.18
CA PRO A 29 -15.85 36.29 -12.26
C PRO A 29 -16.65 35.16 -12.93
N ASP A 30 -17.90 35.04 -12.48
CA ASP A 30 -18.98 34.24 -13.05
C ASP A 30 -19.19 34.53 -14.55
N MET A 31 -19.21 33.47 -15.37
CA MET A 31 -19.53 33.57 -16.80
C MET A 31 -21.03 33.33 -17.00
N GLU A 32 -21.74 34.40 -17.37
CA GLU A 32 -23.16 34.43 -17.70
C GLU A 32 -23.52 33.50 -18.88
N LEU A 33 -24.64 32.78 -18.71
CA LEU A 33 -25.33 32.00 -19.74
C LEU A 33 -25.96 32.93 -20.80
N VAL A 34 -25.51 32.83 -22.05
CA VAL A 34 -26.21 33.40 -23.22
C VAL A 34 -27.06 32.31 -23.89
N PRO A 35 -28.38 32.49 -24.08
CA PRO A 35 -29.24 31.51 -24.72
C PRO A 35 -29.40 31.76 -26.23
N GLY A 36 -29.39 30.68 -27.02
CA GLY A 36 -29.99 30.64 -28.35
C GLY A 36 -29.04 30.32 -29.50
N VAL A 37 -29.29 29.17 -30.15
CA VAL A 37 -29.26 28.87 -31.62
C VAL A 37 -29.36 27.32 -31.76
N PRO A 38 -30.08 26.80 -32.77
CA PRO A 38 -31.07 25.73 -32.59
C PRO A 38 -30.53 24.31 -32.76
N SER A 39 -31.21 23.38 -32.09
CA SER A 39 -31.09 21.95 -32.30
C SER A 39 -31.48 21.55 -33.74
N ALA A 40 -30.65 20.74 -34.36
CA ALA A 40 -30.91 20.06 -35.63
C ALA A 40 -30.82 18.53 -35.40
N PRO A 41 -31.53 17.71 -36.17
CA PRO A 41 -32.67 16.93 -35.72
C PRO A 41 -32.29 15.55 -35.18
N GLU A 42 -33.05 15.09 -34.18
CA GLU A 42 -33.16 13.68 -33.81
C GLU A 42 -33.82 12.89 -34.93
N THR A 43 -33.06 12.04 -35.60
CA THR A 43 -33.50 10.83 -36.35
C THR A 43 -32.21 10.09 -36.71
N ILE A 44 -31.94 8.83 -36.39
CA ILE A 44 -32.76 7.62 -36.25
C ILE A 44 -32.13 6.78 -35.11
N ILE A 45 -32.98 6.34 -34.19
CA ILE A 45 -32.62 5.42 -33.09
C ILE A 45 -32.30 4.05 -33.72
N GLY A 46 -31.01 3.74 -33.82
CA GLY A 46 -30.46 2.41 -34.06
C GLY A 46 -29.73 1.93 -32.82
N ASN A 47 -30.12 0.74 -32.34
CA ASN A 47 -29.66 -0.01 -31.18
C ASN A 47 -28.33 0.42 -30.49
N LYS A 48 -28.43 0.63 -29.17
CA LYS A 48 -27.34 0.98 -28.23
C LYS A 48 -26.36 -0.17 -27.89
N SER A 49 -26.27 -1.22 -28.72
CA SER A 49 -25.40 -2.39 -28.48
C SER A 49 -24.24 -2.55 -29.48
N ASP A 50 -24.07 -1.65 -30.44
CA ASP A 50 -23.17 -1.88 -31.60
C ASP A 50 -22.03 -0.86 -31.75
N ARG A 51 -21.75 -0.05 -30.71
CA ARG A 51 -20.72 1.02 -30.77
C ARG A 51 -19.27 0.57 -30.50
N SER A 52 -18.97 -0.72 -30.33
CA SER A 52 -17.63 -1.14 -29.86
C SER A 52 -17.00 -2.34 -30.60
N ARG A 53 -17.37 -2.64 -31.85
CA ARG A 53 -16.55 -3.52 -32.69
C ARG A 53 -15.66 -2.67 -33.57
N LEU A 54 -14.34 -2.79 -33.41
CA LEU A 54 -13.38 -2.20 -34.33
C LEU A 54 -13.65 -2.78 -35.72
N GLU A 55 -13.96 -1.93 -36.70
CA GLU A 55 -14.19 -2.36 -38.07
C GLU A 55 -12.90 -2.91 -38.69
N PHE A 56 -13.00 -4.01 -39.44
CA PHE A 56 -11.87 -4.57 -40.18
C PHE A 56 -11.38 -3.59 -41.26
N ALA A 57 -10.08 -3.32 -41.28
CA ALA A 57 -9.40 -2.58 -42.33
C ALA A 57 -8.59 -3.53 -43.21
N SER A 58 -8.93 -3.58 -44.49
CA SER A 58 -8.26 -4.41 -45.49
C SER A 58 -6.91 -3.83 -45.93
N VAL A 59 -6.07 -4.65 -46.56
CA VAL A 59 -4.80 -4.17 -47.17
C VAL A 59 -5.05 -3.02 -48.16
N ASN A 60 -6.16 -3.05 -48.91
CA ASN A 60 -6.52 -1.97 -49.84
C ASN A 60 -6.95 -0.68 -49.11
N ASP A 61 -7.51 -0.78 -47.91
CA ASP A 61 -7.83 0.39 -47.09
C ASP A 61 -6.54 1.07 -46.62
N PHE A 62 -5.55 0.31 -46.16
CA PHE A 62 -4.23 0.84 -45.79
C PHE A 62 -3.47 1.43 -46.97
N ARG A 63 -3.59 0.87 -48.18
CA ARG A 63 -2.97 1.45 -49.40
C ARG A 63 -3.53 2.82 -49.78
N GLN A 64 -4.70 3.20 -49.26
CA GLN A 64 -5.29 4.52 -49.45
C GLN A 64 -4.82 5.54 -48.40
N THR A 65 -3.84 5.17 -47.57
CA THR A 65 -3.28 6.01 -46.51
C THR A 65 -1.83 6.39 -46.80
N GLU A 66 -1.39 7.48 -46.18
CA GLU A 66 -0.03 8.01 -46.26
C GLU A 66 0.89 7.43 -45.17
N ILE A 67 0.72 6.14 -44.83
CA ILE A 67 1.50 5.46 -43.77
C ILE A 67 2.99 5.31 -44.11
N SER A 68 3.37 5.54 -45.37
CA SER A 68 4.77 5.56 -45.84
C SER A 68 5.42 6.95 -45.76
N GLN A 69 4.72 7.94 -45.19
CA GLN A 69 5.16 9.34 -45.04
C GLN A 69 4.87 9.83 -43.60
N LEU A 70 5.00 8.96 -42.60
CA LEU A 70 4.79 9.34 -41.21
C LEU A 70 6.01 10.07 -40.64
N LEU A 71 7.23 9.74 -41.10
CA LEU A 71 8.47 10.42 -40.68
C LEU A 71 8.50 11.90 -41.09
N GLU A 72 7.72 12.31 -42.09
CA GLU A 72 7.57 13.72 -42.49
C GLU A 72 6.86 14.56 -41.43
N THR A 73 6.08 13.92 -40.54
CA THR A 73 5.19 14.60 -39.59
C THR A 73 5.40 14.18 -38.12
N VAL A 74 5.98 13.01 -37.89
CA VAL A 74 6.25 12.45 -36.57
C VAL A 74 7.75 12.24 -36.45
N ASP A 75 8.41 13.14 -35.73
CA ASP A 75 9.85 13.14 -35.43
C ASP A 75 10.16 12.57 -34.03
N THR A 76 9.16 11.98 -33.38
CA THR A 76 9.22 11.51 -31.99
C THR A 76 9.06 10.01 -31.84
N LEU A 77 9.63 9.45 -30.77
CA LEU A 77 9.53 8.04 -30.39
C LEU A 77 8.42 7.74 -29.37
N ASP A 78 7.34 8.51 -29.34
CA ASP A 78 6.21 8.27 -28.43
C ASP A 78 4.90 7.98 -29.17
N PHE A 79 4.15 7.00 -28.64
CA PHE A 79 2.84 6.61 -29.19
C PHE A 79 1.75 7.67 -29.02
N TYR A 80 1.97 8.68 -28.17
CA TYR A 80 1.05 9.80 -28.03
C TYR A 80 1.07 10.72 -29.26
N SER A 81 2.26 11.00 -29.81
CA SER A 81 2.40 11.77 -31.04
C SER A 81 1.78 11.03 -32.24
N PHE A 82 1.91 9.69 -32.29
CA PHE A 82 1.18 8.87 -33.26
C PHE A 82 -0.34 8.96 -33.10
N ASP A 83 -0.86 8.88 -31.87
CA ASP A 83 -2.30 8.98 -31.60
C ASP A 83 -2.87 10.30 -32.13
N SER A 84 -2.20 11.42 -31.85
CA SER A 84 -2.59 12.74 -32.34
C SER A 84 -2.58 12.83 -33.88
N GLU A 85 -1.48 12.41 -34.51
CA GLU A 85 -1.30 12.52 -35.96
C GLU A 85 -2.23 11.57 -36.73
N LEU A 86 -2.32 10.30 -36.32
CA LEU A 86 -3.22 9.33 -36.94
C LEU A 86 -4.69 9.74 -36.75
N SER A 87 -5.04 10.34 -35.61
CA SER A 87 -6.38 10.89 -35.39
C SER A 87 -6.67 12.07 -36.32
N ALA A 88 -5.70 12.95 -36.55
CA ALA A 88 -5.84 14.05 -37.49
C ALA A 88 -6.02 13.54 -38.93
N ARG A 89 -5.21 12.57 -39.37
CA ARG A 89 -5.31 11.95 -40.70
C ARG A 89 -6.61 11.17 -40.86
N SER A 90 -7.08 10.48 -39.82
CA SER A 90 -8.39 9.80 -39.80
C SER A 90 -9.54 10.78 -40.04
N ARG A 91 -9.55 11.93 -39.34
CA ARG A 91 -10.56 12.99 -39.55
C ARG A 91 -10.51 13.58 -40.96
N ARG A 92 -9.31 13.82 -41.52
CA ARG A 92 -9.16 14.31 -42.90
C ARG A 92 -9.65 13.29 -43.92
N ALA A 93 -9.32 12.01 -43.76
CA ALA A 93 -9.80 10.94 -44.63
C ALA A 93 -11.34 10.87 -44.63
N LEU A 94 -11.97 11.00 -43.46
CA LEU A 94 -13.43 11.06 -43.35
C LEU A 94 -14.02 12.28 -44.06
N ALA A 95 -13.44 13.48 -43.87
CA ALA A 95 -13.87 14.70 -44.54
C ALA A 95 -13.77 14.59 -46.08
N ASN A 96 -12.75 13.90 -46.57
CA ASN A 96 -12.54 13.63 -47.99
C ASN A 96 -13.33 12.41 -48.53
N LYS A 97 -14.24 11.85 -47.72
CA LYS A 97 -15.03 10.64 -48.05
C LYS A 97 -14.17 9.40 -48.37
N ASN A 98 -12.91 9.38 -47.93
CA ASN A 98 -12.04 8.21 -47.94
C ASN A 98 -12.32 7.36 -46.69
N TYR A 99 -13.43 6.62 -46.73
CA TYR A 99 -13.86 5.77 -45.62
C TYR A 99 -12.88 4.62 -45.33
N GLY A 100 -12.23 4.07 -46.37
CA GLY A 100 -11.20 3.04 -46.22
C GLY A 100 -10.00 3.54 -45.43
N GLY A 101 -9.42 4.67 -45.84
CA GLY A 101 -8.33 5.31 -45.12
C GLY A 101 -8.71 5.70 -43.69
N CYS A 102 -9.93 6.19 -43.47
CA CYS A 102 -10.43 6.49 -42.12
C CYS A 102 -10.42 5.25 -41.21
N ARG A 103 -10.92 4.10 -41.68
CA ARG A 103 -10.87 2.82 -40.95
C ARG A 103 -9.43 2.37 -40.68
N ALA A 104 -8.57 2.41 -41.68
CA ALA A 104 -7.16 2.04 -41.56
C ALA A 104 -6.43 2.84 -40.46
N TYR A 105 -6.60 4.17 -40.44
CA TYR A 105 -6.03 5.00 -39.37
C TYR A 105 -6.60 4.66 -37.99
N ARG A 106 -7.90 4.35 -37.87
CA ARG A 106 -8.50 3.93 -36.59
C ARG A 106 -7.92 2.62 -36.06
N VAL A 107 -7.61 1.66 -36.93
CA VAL A 107 -6.92 0.42 -36.52
C VAL A 107 -5.51 0.72 -36.00
N LEU A 108 -4.75 1.61 -36.66
CA LEU A 108 -3.41 1.99 -36.19
C LEU A 108 -3.45 2.74 -34.85
N ILE A 109 -4.44 3.61 -34.63
CA ILE A 109 -4.67 4.27 -33.33
C ILE A 109 -4.86 3.21 -32.22
N VAL A 110 -5.65 2.17 -32.49
CA VAL A 110 -5.82 1.05 -31.53
C VAL A 110 -4.49 0.36 -31.27
N VAL A 111 -3.68 0.08 -32.28
CA VAL A 111 -2.35 -0.53 -32.11
C VAL A 111 -1.41 0.35 -31.26
N CYS A 112 -1.48 1.68 -31.41
CA CYS A 112 -0.72 2.64 -30.60
C CYS A 112 -1.24 2.77 -29.15
N SER A 113 -2.47 2.32 -28.89
CA SER A 113 -3.14 2.46 -27.58
C SER A 113 -2.68 1.44 -26.54
N PHE A 114 -2.08 0.32 -26.96
CA PHE A 114 -1.67 -0.76 -26.05
C PHE A 114 -0.61 -0.29 -25.04
N HIS A 115 -0.82 -0.60 -23.76
CA HIS A 115 0.21 -0.40 -22.75
C HIS A 115 1.30 -1.44 -22.95
N PHE A 116 2.56 -0.99 -23.08
CA PHE A 116 3.70 -1.87 -23.29
C PHE A 116 4.55 -1.93 -22.03
N SER A 117 4.86 -3.15 -21.61
CA SER A 117 5.75 -3.42 -20.47
C SER A 117 6.49 -4.72 -20.72
N VAL A 118 7.83 -4.67 -20.64
CA VAL A 118 8.71 -5.82 -20.83
C VAL A 118 8.65 -6.83 -19.69
N ASP A 119 8.23 -6.39 -18.51
CA ASP A 119 8.09 -7.23 -17.31
C ASP A 119 6.86 -8.13 -17.35
N ARG A 120 5.91 -7.85 -18.26
CA ARG A 120 4.71 -8.66 -18.43
C ARG A 120 4.95 -9.84 -19.35
N GLN A 121 4.36 -10.99 -19.01
CA GLN A 121 4.39 -12.18 -19.86
C GLN A 121 3.73 -11.95 -21.24
N ASP A 122 2.67 -11.13 -21.29
CA ASP A 122 1.95 -10.79 -22.51
C ASP A 122 2.55 -9.58 -23.26
N ALA A 123 3.53 -8.89 -22.69
CA ALA A 123 4.19 -7.66 -23.16
C ALA A 123 3.29 -6.44 -23.45
N PHE A 124 2.00 -6.68 -23.73
CA PHE A 124 0.99 -5.68 -24.03
C PHE A 124 -0.23 -5.90 -23.14
N GLY A 125 -0.63 -4.86 -22.42
CA GLY A 125 -1.81 -4.84 -21.57
C GLY A 125 -2.77 -3.70 -21.92
N PRO A 126 -3.95 -3.67 -21.27
CA PRO A 126 -4.82 -2.50 -21.34
C PRO A 126 -4.14 -1.31 -20.66
N ARG A 127 -4.28 -0.12 -21.24
CA ARG A 127 -3.85 1.15 -20.66
C ARG A 127 -4.76 1.64 -19.53
N LEU A 128 -6.04 1.30 -19.56
CA LEU A 128 -7.01 1.65 -18.52
C LEU A 128 -7.97 0.49 -18.27
N ILE A 129 -8.27 0.21 -17.00
CA ILE A 129 -9.31 -0.72 -16.55
C ILE A 129 -10.20 0.06 -15.57
N ARG A 130 -11.52 0.08 -15.82
CA ARG A 130 -12.50 0.74 -14.94
C ARG A 130 -13.86 0.08 -15.06
N ASP A 131 -14.51 -0.23 -13.94
CA ASP A 131 -15.89 -0.72 -13.87
C ASP A 131 -16.18 -1.91 -14.82
N GLY A 132 -15.24 -2.86 -14.91
CA GLY A 132 -15.34 -4.02 -15.81
C GLY A 132 -15.07 -3.73 -17.30
N MET A 133 -14.81 -2.48 -17.67
CA MET A 133 -14.37 -2.09 -19.01
C MET A 133 -12.85 -1.94 -19.06
N ARG A 134 -12.25 -2.26 -20.22
CA ARG A 134 -10.82 -2.06 -20.48
C ARG A 134 -10.58 -1.46 -21.85
N THR A 135 -9.46 -0.73 -22.00
CA THR A 135 -8.93 -0.39 -23.33
C THR A 135 -8.50 -1.65 -24.08
N SER A 136 -8.36 -1.53 -25.40
CA SER A 136 -8.00 -2.64 -26.27
C SER A 136 -6.64 -3.26 -25.95
N ILE A 137 -6.48 -4.54 -26.28
CA ILE A 137 -5.24 -5.33 -26.24
C ILE A 137 -5.01 -6.01 -27.60
N PRO A 138 -3.82 -6.55 -27.89
CA PRO A 138 -3.56 -7.22 -29.17
C PRO A 138 -4.59 -8.27 -29.57
N ALA A 139 -5.07 -9.07 -28.60
CA ALA A 139 -6.04 -10.14 -28.85
C ALA A 139 -7.38 -9.62 -29.42
N ASP A 140 -7.74 -8.36 -29.19
CA ASP A 140 -8.99 -7.76 -29.70
C ASP A 140 -8.95 -7.52 -31.22
N ILE A 141 -7.75 -7.56 -31.82
CA ILE A 141 -7.52 -7.42 -33.27
C ILE A 141 -6.82 -8.65 -33.87
N ALA A 142 -6.92 -9.79 -33.19
CA ALA A 142 -6.42 -11.07 -33.71
C ALA A 142 -7.20 -11.53 -34.95
N GLY A 143 -6.71 -12.58 -35.62
CA GLY A 143 -7.32 -13.10 -36.86
C GLY A 143 -6.96 -12.27 -38.10
N GLU A 144 -7.94 -12.01 -38.96
CA GLU A 144 -7.75 -11.37 -40.28
C GLU A 144 -7.08 -10.00 -40.19
N GLN A 145 -7.40 -9.21 -39.16
CA GLN A 145 -6.81 -7.88 -38.98
C GLN A 145 -5.30 -7.95 -38.78
N SER A 146 -4.81 -8.95 -38.02
CA SER A 146 -3.38 -9.17 -37.82
C SER A 146 -2.66 -9.59 -39.11
N GLN A 147 -3.33 -10.34 -40.00
CA GLN A 147 -2.77 -10.70 -41.32
C GLN A 147 -2.68 -9.48 -42.25
N ALA A 148 -3.68 -8.61 -42.24
CA ALA A 148 -3.66 -7.36 -42.99
C ALA A 148 -2.53 -6.45 -42.49
N LEU A 149 -2.39 -6.30 -41.16
CA LEU A 149 -1.32 -5.54 -40.52
C LEU A 149 0.07 -6.10 -40.85
N ALA A 150 0.24 -7.42 -40.80
CA ALA A 150 1.50 -8.08 -41.20
C ALA A 150 1.89 -7.77 -42.65
N THR A 151 0.92 -7.68 -43.56
CA THR A 151 1.14 -7.42 -44.98
C THR A 151 1.56 -5.97 -45.24
N ILE A 152 1.04 -5.02 -44.46
CA ILE A 152 1.30 -3.59 -44.66
C ILE A 152 2.47 -3.07 -43.83
N ALA A 153 2.98 -3.86 -42.88
CA ALA A 153 3.98 -3.39 -41.93
C ALA A 153 5.23 -2.81 -42.63
N GLU A 154 5.71 -3.43 -43.71
CA GLU A 154 6.86 -2.94 -44.48
C GLU A 154 6.62 -1.59 -45.16
N MET A 155 5.36 -1.22 -45.40
CA MET A 155 5.00 0.07 -46.01
C MET A 155 5.11 1.23 -45.02
N ILE A 156 5.18 0.96 -43.71
CA ILE A 156 5.28 1.99 -42.67
C ILE A 156 6.73 2.47 -42.62
N ASP A 157 6.96 3.76 -42.88
CA ASP A 157 8.31 4.34 -42.91
C ASP A 157 8.89 4.53 -41.50
N HIS A 158 8.06 4.99 -40.54
CA HIS A 158 8.49 5.24 -39.18
C HIS A 158 8.81 3.95 -38.42
N PRO A 159 10.07 3.76 -37.95
CA PRO A 159 10.54 2.47 -37.45
C PRO A 159 9.82 2.01 -36.19
N LEU A 160 9.48 2.91 -35.25
CA LEU A 160 8.75 2.54 -34.03
C LEU A 160 7.34 1.99 -34.32
N LEU A 161 6.55 2.67 -35.16
CA LEU A 161 5.22 2.20 -35.52
C LEU A 161 5.30 0.90 -36.32
N ARG A 162 6.24 0.81 -37.26
CA ARG A 162 6.49 -0.42 -38.02
C ARG A 162 6.81 -1.59 -37.09
N ALA A 163 7.69 -1.37 -36.11
CA ALA A 163 8.04 -2.38 -35.11
C ALA A 163 6.80 -2.83 -34.32
N ARG A 164 5.99 -1.89 -33.83
CA ARG A 164 4.76 -2.19 -33.07
C ARG A 164 3.75 -2.98 -33.89
N VAL A 165 3.50 -2.59 -35.14
CA VAL A 165 2.56 -3.28 -36.02
C VAL A 165 3.03 -4.71 -36.34
N ALA A 166 4.31 -4.87 -36.66
CA ALA A 166 4.90 -6.18 -36.93
C ALA A 166 4.92 -7.09 -35.68
N ASP A 167 5.27 -6.52 -34.52
CA ASP A 167 5.30 -7.22 -33.23
C ASP A 167 3.91 -7.70 -32.82
N VAL A 168 2.90 -6.84 -32.85
CA VAL A 168 1.50 -7.19 -32.55
C VAL A 168 0.99 -8.28 -33.49
N SER A 169 1.31 -8.18 -34.79
CA SER A 169 0.90 -9.19 -35.78
C SER A 169 1.50 -10.56 -35.46
N TRP A 170 2.79 -10.63 -35.16
CA TRP A 170 3.47 -11.87 -34.75
C TRP A 170 3.02 -12.36 -33.37
N TYR A 171 2.77 -11.46 -32.44
CA TYR A 171 2.31 -11.79 -31.09
C TYR A 171 0.97 -12.52 -31.13
N ASN A 172 0.02 -12.01 -31.93
CA ASN A 172 -1.28 -12.65 -32.15
C ASN A 172 -1.16 -13.97 -32.90
N HIS A 173 -0.23 -14.06 -33.87
CA HIS A 173 -0.03 -15.25 -34.71
C HIS A 173 1.44 -15.62 -34.84
N ARG A 174 1.89 -16.59 -34.03
CA ARG A 174 3.31 -16.97 -33.89
C ARG A 174 3.93 -17.56 -35.16
N ASN A 175 3.13 -17.98 -36.14
CA ASN A 175 3.55 -18.48 -37.45
C ASN A 175 3.98 -17.36 -38.42
N LEU A 176 3.70 -16.09 -38.11
CA LEU A 176 4.12 -14.94 -38.93
C LEU A 176 5.60 -14.60 -38.70
N HIS A 177 6.50 -15.51 -39.07
CA HIS A 177 7.93 -15.38 -38.83
C HIS A 177 8.57 -14.15 -39.50
N GLN A 178 8.06 -13.74 -40.67
CA GLN A 178 8.51 -12.52 -41.35
C GLN A 178 8.20 -11.26 -40.52
N SER A 179 7.01 -11.20 -39.89
CA SER A 179 6.65 -10.10 -38.99
C SER A 179 7.55 -10.05 -37.75
N ALA A 180 7.96 -11.21 -37.20
CA ALA A 180 8.93 -11.23 -36.12
C ALA A 180 10.29 -10.64 -36.53
N VAL A 181 10.81 -11.01 -37.70
CA VAL A 181 12.06 -10.47 -38.24
C VAL A 181 11.95 -8.97 -38.49
N LEU A 182 10.83 -8.52 -39.07
CA LEU A 182 10.58 -7.10 -39.32
C LEU A 182 10.49 -6.30 -38.02
N ALA A 183 9.82 -6.84 -37.00
CA ALA A 183 9.73 -6.22 -35.67
C ALA A 183 11.10 -6.04 -35.04
N ILE A 184 11.92 -7.11 -35.03
CA ILE A 184 13.30 -7.08 -34.52
C ILE A 184 14.10 -5.99 -35.23
N ASN A 185 14.14 -6.00 -36.57
CA ASN A 185 14.92 -5.05 -37.35
C ASN A 185 14.44 -3.61 -37.13
N SER A 186 13.12 -3.41 -36.99
CA SER A 186 12.53 -2.08 -36.81
C SER A 186 12.73 -1.54 -35.39
N TYR A 187 12.71 -2.38 -34.36
CA TYR A 187 13.11 -1.97 -33.00
C TYR A 187 14.59 -1.57 -32.98
N CYS A 188 15.48 -2.38 -33.57
CA CYS A 188 16.89 -2.02 -33.72
C CYS A 188 17.06 -0.69 -34.45
N GLN A 189 16.42 -0.50 -35.60
CA GLN A 189 16.49 0.76 -36.34
C GLN A 189 15.95 1.96 -35.55
N THR A 190 14.90 1.76 -34.75
CA THR A 190 14.38 2.81 -33.85
C THR A 190 15.44 3.25 -32.85
N ILE A 191 16.16 2.28 -32.26
CA ILE A 191 17.25 2.53 -31.33
C ILE A 191 18.41 3.25 -32.04
N GLU A 192 18.79 2.82 -33.24
CA GLU A 192 19.84 3.50 -34.01
C GLU A 192 19.46 4.96 -34.33
N PHE A 193 18.19 5.22 -34.67
CA PHE A 193 17.70 6.59 -34.92
C PHE A 193 17.72 7.44 -33.66
N TYR A 194 17.43 6.86 -32.50
CA TYR A 194 17.58 7.53 -31.22
C TYR A 194 19.06 7.86 -30.92
N LEU A 195 19.96 6.89 -31.07
CA LEU A 195 21.39 7.05 -30.77
C LEU A 195 22.13 7.96 -31.77
N ASP A 196 21.56 8.17 -32.95
CA ASP A 196 22.03 9.11 -33.99
C ASP A 196 21.37 10.51 -33.88
N ASP A 197 20.58 10.77 -32.83
CA ASP A 197 19.80 12.01 -32.64
C ASP A 197 18.85 12.34 -33.82
N LYS A 198 18.40 11.32 -34.56
CA LYS A 198 17.43 11.47 -35.67
C LYS A 198 15.99 11.53 -35.19
N LEU A 199 15.67 10.85 -34.08
CA LEU A 199 14.36 10.85 -33.42
C LEU A 199 14.55 10.87 -31.91
N SER A 200 13.64 11.51 -31.17
CA SER A 200 13.75 11.65 -29.71
C SER A 200 12.42 11.41 -28.99
N PHE A 201 12.45 11.26 -27.66
CA PHE A 201 11.23 11.23 -26.86
C PHE A 201 10.88 12.65 -26.42
N ARG A 202 9.65 13.11 -26.71
CA ARG A 202 9.24 14.51 -26.47
C ARG A 202 9.35 14.98 -25.01
N TYR A 203 9.11 14.07 -24.07
CA TYR A 203 8.99 14.39 -22.63
C TYR A 203 10.17 13.90 -21.80
N GLU A 204 11.27 13.53 -22.42
CA GLU A 204 12.48 13.09 -21.70
C GLU A 204 13.58 14.13 -21.85
N PRO A 205 14.34 14.39 -20.77
CA PRO A 205 15.45 15.33 -20.85
C PRO A 205 16.49 14.81 -21.86
N PRO A 206 17.18 15.72 -22.59
CA PRO A 206 18.18 15.34 -23.58
C PRO A 206 19.45 14.72 -22.96
N SER A 207 19.57 14.72 -21.62
CA SER A 207 20.71 14.14 -20.91
C SER A 207 20.43 12.70 -20.48
N GLY A 208 21.26 11.76 -20.94
CA GLY A 208 21.23 10.36 -20.52
C GLY A 208 20.64 9.41 -21.57
N LEU A 209 20.53 8.14 -21.20
CA LEU A 209 19.93 7.09 -22.03
C LEU A 209 18.50 6.83 -21.54
N SER A 210 17.52 6.98 -22.42
CA SER A 210 16.12 6.66 -22.14
C SER A 210 15.95 5.21 -21.69
N SER A 211 15.18 4.97 -20.62
CA SER A 211 14.82 3.60 -20.23
C SER A 211 13.96 2.92 -21.30
N LYS A 212 13.19 3.69 -22.09
CA LYS A 212 12.33 3.15 -23.15
C LYS A 212 13.14 2.48 -24.26
N VAL A 213 14.32 2.99 -24.62
CA VAL A 213 15.16 2.29 -25.62
C VAL A 213 15.74 0.98 -25.08
N VAL A 214 15.94 0.88 -23.77
CA VAL A 214 16.30 -0.39 -23.11
C VAL A 214 15.11 -1.37 -23.19
N ASP A 215 13.88 -0.90 -23.00
CA ASP A 215 12.69 -1.73 -23.18
C ASP A 215 12.55 -2.25 -24.63
N LEU A 216 12.88 -1.42 -25.63
CA LEU A 216 12.82 -1.81 -27.05
C LEU A 216 13.82 -2.93 -27.37
N ILE A 217 15.07 -2.85 -26.88
CA ILE A 217 16.06 -3.89 -27.13
C ILE A 217 15.72 -5.18 -26.38
N GLU A 218 15.24 -5.09 -25.13
CA GLU A 218 14.74 -6.25 -24.38
C GLU A 218 13.60 -6.95 -25.11
N ARG A 219 12.64 -6.18 -25.66
CA ARG A 219 11.57 -6.75 -26.48
C ARG A 219 12.11 -7.41 -27.75
N ALA A 220 13.08 -6.82 -28.44
CA ALA A 220 13.70 -7.44 -29.60
C ALA A 220 14.31 -8.81 -29.23
N PHE A 221 15.02 -8.91 -28.10
CA PHE A 221 15.53 -10.18 -27.58
C PHE A 221 14.44 -11.16 -27.16
N HIS A 222 13.32 -10.69 -26.59
CA HIS A 222 12.15 -11.55 -26.32
C HIS A 222 11.58 -12.16 -27.62
N ILE A 223 11.53 -11.39 -28.71
CA ILE A 223 11.11 -11.90 -30.02
C ILE A 223 12.16 -12.91 -30.58
N VAL A 224 13.46 -12.63 -30.43
CA VAL A 224 14.54 -13.56 -30.80
C VAL A 224 14.40 -14.90 -30.06
N ALA A 225 14.14 -14.86 -28.75
CA ALA A 225 13.89 -16.06 -27.96
C ALA A 225 12.63 -16.80 -28.41
N GLY A 226 11.53 -16.07 -28.63
CA GLY A 226 10.25 -16.63 -29.08
C GLY A 226 10.27 -17.22 -30.50
N THR A 227 11.24 -16.85 -31.32
CA THR A 227 11.48 -17.46 -32.65
C THR A 227 12.48 -18.62 -32.62
N GLY A 228 12.91 -19.06 -31.44
CA GLY A 228 13.83 -20.19 -31.27
C GLY A 228 15.30 -19.87 -31.55
N LYS A 229 15.64 -18.60 -31.78
CA LYS A 229 17.01 -18.15 -32.13
C LYS A 229 17.82 -17.68 -30.91
N ARG A 230 17.47 -18.12 -29.70
CA ARG A 230 18.13 -17.67 -28.46
C ARG A 230 19.64 -17.92 -28.44
N LYS A 231 20.09 -19.06 -28.95
CA LYS A 231 21.52 -19.43 -28.99
C LYS A 231 22.30 -18.77 -30.14
N THR A 232 21.59 -18.23 -31.13
CA THR A 232 22.15 -17.59 -32.32
C THR A 232 21.38 -16.32 -32.65
N PRO A 233 21.41 -15.29 -31.79
CA PRO A 233 20.71 -14.04 -32.04
C PRO A 233 21.18 -13.40 -33.36
N PRO A 234 20.29 -12.71 -34.11
CA PRO A 234 20.69 -11.99 -35.32
C PRO A 234 21.76 -10.94 -35.04
N GLU A 235 22.72 -10.79 -35.97
CA GLU A 235 23.85 -9.86 -35.84
C GLU A 235 23.40 -8.41 -35.58
N ILE A 236 22.31 -7.97 -36.22
CA ILE A 236 21.74 -6.62 -36.00
C ILE A 236 21.35 -6.37 -34.54
N VAL A 237 20.78 -7.34 -33.84
CA VAL A 237 20.36 -7.20 -32.43
C VAL A 237 21.58 -7.15 -31.52
N ILE A 238 22.58 -7.99 -31.82
CA ILE A 238 23.85 -8.01 -31.09
C ILE A 238 24.58 -6.68 -31.25
N ALA A 239 24.65 -6.14 -32.48
CA ALA A 239 25.29 -4.86 -32.78
C ALA A 239 24.59 -3.70 -32.05
N THR A 240 23.26 -3.63 -32.11
CA THR A 240 22.48 -2.60 -31.40
C THR A 240 22.64 -2.73 -29.87
N TRP A 241 22.65 -3.95 -29.33
CA TRP A 241 22.91 -4.18 -27.90
C TRP A 241 24.29 -3.69 -27.48
N ASN A 242 25.34 -4.05 -28.22
CA ASN A 242 26.71 -3.58 -27.95
C ASN A 242 26.76 -2.04 -27.94
N ARG A 243 26.13 -1.40 -28.92
CA ARG A 243 26.08 0.07 -29.03
C ARG A 243 25.38 0.69 -27.82
N LEU A 244 24.23 0.15 -27.39
CA LEU A 244 23.52 0.60 -26.19
C LEU A 244 24.33 0.37 -24.91
N TYR A 245 24.97 -0.78 -24.76
CA TYR A 245 25.78 -1.12 -23.59
C TYR A 245 26.95 -0.15 -23.41
N THR A 246 27.71 0.10 -24.48
CA THR A 246 28.80 1.10 -24.48
C THR A 246 28.28 2.51 -24.21
N HIS A 247 27.11 2.87 -24.74
CA HIS A 247 26.53 4.20 -24.52
C HIS A 247 26.07 4.39 -23.07
N ALA A 248 25.42 3.37 -22.48
CA ALA A 248 25.01 3.36 -21.08
C ALA A 248 26.21 3.51 -20.14
N GLU A 249 27.31 2.81 -20.43
CA GLU A 249 28.56 2.95 -19.68
C GLU A 249 29.13 4.38 -19.79
N LYS A 250 29.27 4.91 -21.01
CA LYS A 250 29.83 6.24 -21.27
C LYS A 250 29.01 7.35 -20.62
N LEU A 251 27.69 7.25 -20.66
CA LEU A 251 26.78 8.24 -20.06
C LEU A 251 26.54 8.03 -18.56
N ARG A 252 27.14 6.99 -17.95
CA ARG A 252 26.94 6.60 -16.54
C ARG A 252 25.46 6.37 -16.20
N CYS A 253 24.73 5.73 -17.12
CA CYS A 253 23.34 5.35 -16.91
C CYS A 253 23.25 4.01 -16.17
N PHE A 254 23.47 4.05 -14.84
CA PHE A 254 23.65 2.86 -14.00
C PHE A 254 22.53 1.81 -14.12
N THR A 255 21.26 2.21 -14.03
CA THR A 255 20.12 1.28 -14.14
C THR A 255 20.03 0.63 -15.52
N SER A 256 20.30 1.40 -16.57
CA SER A 256 20.32 0.90 -17.94
C SER A 256 21.48 -0.07 -18.17
N LEU A 257 22.66 0.20 -17.59
CA LEU A 257 23.81 -0.70 -17.63
C LEU A 257 23.50 -2.05 -16.98
N ASP A 258 22.87 -2.06 -15.79
CA ASP A 258 22.45 -3.31 -15.12
C ASP A 258 21.49 -4.15 -15.97
N ARG A 259 20.43 -3.52 -16.49
CA ARG A 259 19.47 -4.20 -17.37
C ARG A 259 20.14 -4.79 -18.61
N LEU A 260 20.96 -3.99 -19.30
CA LEU A 260 21.67 -4.42 -20.51
C LEU A 260 22.69 -5.53 -20.23
N ALA A 261 23.40 -5.48 -19.10
CA ALA A 261 24.34 -6.53 -18.70
C ALA A 261 23.64 -7.86 -18.44
N ARG A 262 22.53 -7.86 -17.70
CA ARG A 262 21.71 -9.05 -17.43
C ARG A 262 21.13 -9.64 -18.71
N LEU A 263 20.64 -8.77 -19.60
CA LEU A 263 20.16 -9.17 -20.91
C LEU A 263 21.28 -9.83 -21.71
N GLY A 264 22.46 -9.20 -21.81
CA GLY A 264 23.63 -9.73 -22.49
C GLY A 264 24.06 -11.09 -21.94
N GLN A 265 24.09 -11.25 -20.62
CA GLN A 265 24.36 -12.53 -19.95
C GLN A 265 23.35 -13.61 -20.33
N SER A 266 22.05 -13.27 -20.34
CA SER A 266 20.98 -14.23 -20.64
C SER A 266 21.01 -14.77 -22.09
N PHE A 267 21.74 -14.10 -22.98
CA PHE A 267 22.01 -14.48 -24.37
C PHE A 267 23.49 -14.82 -24.63
N SER A 268 24.31 -14.93 -23.58
CA SER A 268 25.75 -15.26 -23.68
C SER A 268 26.54 -14.29 -24.58
N LEU A 269 26.20 -13.00 -24.55
CA LEU A 269 26.87 -11.95 -25.32
C LEU A 269 28.08 -11.34 -24.60
N ILE A 270 28.15 -11.51 -23.29
CA ILE A 270 29.19 -10.99 -22.42
C ILE A 270 29.44 -12.00 -21.30
N GLU A 271 30.69 -12.13 -20.86
CA GLU A 271 31.08 -13.03 -19.77
C GLU A 271 30.96 -12.33 -18.40
N TRP A 272 30.68 -13.09 -17.34
CA TRP A 272 30.47 -12.51 -16.00
C TRP A 272 31.70 -11.74 -15.50
N ALA A 273 32.90 -12.19 -15.87
CA ALA A 273 34.14 -11.50 -15.53
C ALA A 273 34.22 -10.10 -16.16
N GLN A 274 33.71 -9.93 -17.39
CA GLN A 274 33.65 -8.62 -18.04
C GLN A 274 32.58 -7.73 -17.42
N VAL A 275 31.39 -8.30 -17.13
CA VAL A 275 30.32 -7.57 -16.42
C VAL A 275 30.81 -7.03 -15.07
N ALA A 276 31.55 -7.83 -14.31
CA ALA A 276 32.12 -7.40 -13.04
C ALA A 276 33.05 -6.19 -13.23
N GLN A 277 33.95 -6.23 -14.20
CA GLN A 277 34.89 -5.15 -14.49
C GLN A 277 34.18 -3.86 -14.93
N ASP A 278 33.20 -3.96 -15.83
CA ASP A 278 32.47 -2.80 -16.35
C ASP A 278 31.57 -2.18 -15.27
N ALA A 279 30.92 -3.01 -14.46
CA ALA A 279 30.09 -2.57 -13.35
C ALA A 279 30.92 -1.85 -12.28
N GLU A 280 32.08 -2.40 -11.88
CA GLU A 280 33.00 -1.72 -10.95
C GLU A 280 33.55 -0.42 -11.55
N ARG A 281 33.92 -0.42 -12.84
CA ARG A 281 34.42 0.80 -13.51
C ARG A 281 33.35 1.90 -13.51
N SER A 282 32.12 1.54 -13.85
CA SER A 282 30.98 2.47 -13.84
C SER A 282 30.71 3.00 -12.43
N ALA A 283 30.66 2.12 -11.44
CA ALA A 283 30.37 2.49 -10.05
C ALA A 283 31.46 3.38 -9.43
N ASN A 284 32.74 3.11 -9.75
CA ASN A 284 33.86 3.95 -9.30
C ASN A 284 33.93 5.31 -10.01
N ALA A 285 33.33 5.45 -11.20
CA ALA A 285 33.23 6.71 -11.94
C ALA A 285 32.02 7.57 -11.51
N ALA A 286 31.24 7.11 -10.52
CA ALA A 286 30.12 7.86 -9.99
C ALA A 286 30.59 9.15 -9.29
N ALA A 287 29.90 10.25 -9.57
CA ALA A 287 30.10 11.52 -8.89
C ALA A 287 29.40 11.52 -7.52
N ALA A 288 29.88 12.38 -6.61
CA ALA A 288 29.26 12.58 -5.30
C ALA A 288 27.85 13.20 -5.37
N SER A 289 27.42 13.71 -6.54
CA SER A 289 26.05 14.17 -6.79
C SER A 289 25.15 13.09 -7.39
N ASP A 290 25.71 11.96 -7.86
CA ASP A 290 24.90 10.90 -8.47
C ASP A 290 24.02 10.24 -7.41
N TYR A 291 22.78 9.95 -7.77
CA TYR A 291 21.80 9.34 -6.87
C TYR A 291 22.30 7.99 -6.35
N ALA A 292 22.47 7.86 -5.03
CA ALA A 292 23.18 6.73 -4.42
C ALA A 292 22.53 5.38 -4.74
N MET A 293 21.20 5.30 -4.80
CA MET A 293 20.53 4.04 -5.16
C MET A 293 20.75 3.63 -6.62
N ALA A 294 20.95 4.58 -7.54
CA ALA A 294 21.33 4.24 -8.92
C ALA A 294 22.75 3.66 -8.96
N VAL A 295 23.69 4.22 -8.19
CA VAL A 295 25.06 3.70 -8.06
C VAL A 295 25.06 2.34 -7.36
N LYS A 296 24.18 2.14 -6.37
CA LYS A 296 24.01 0.85 -5.68
C LYS A 296 23.71 -0.28 -6.66
N VAL A 297 22.82 -0.05 -7.62
CA VAL A 297 22.41 -1.06 -8.61
C VAL A 297 23.62 -1.65 -9.35
N VAL A 298 24.59 -0.82 -9.76
CA VAL A 298 25.79 -1.32 -10.43
C VAL A 298 26.80 -1.99 -9.49
N TRP A 299 26.87 -1.59 -8.21
CA TRP A 299 27.63 -2.34 -7.21
C TRP A 299 27.04 -3.73 -6.94
N GLU A 300 25.71 -3.84 -6.94
CA GLU A 300 25.03 -5.13 -6.80
C GLU A 300 25.20 -6.02 -8.03
N LEU A 301 25.19 -5.43 -9.22
CA LEU A 301 25.55 -6.12 -10.47
C LEU A 301 26.99 -6.64 -10.40
N ALA A 302 27.95 -5.82 -9.97
CA ALA A 302 29.35 -6.22 -9.81
C ALA A 302 29.49 -7.37 -8.80
N ALA A 303 28.80 -7.29 -7.66
CA ALA A 303 28.79 -8.34 -6.66
C ALA A 303 28.24 -9.65 -7.24
N LEU A 304 27.07 -9.60 -7.90
CA LEU A 304 26.48 -10.75 -8.56
C LEU A 304 27.43 -11.37 -9.58
N ALA A 305 28.06 -10.55 -10.42
CA ALA A 305 28.99 -10.99 -11.44
C ALA A 305 30.22 -11.70 -10.84
N HIS A 306 30.82 -11.14 -9.79
CA HIS A 306 31.91 -11.79 -9.05
C HIS A 306 31.50 -13.12 -8.41
N HIS A 307 30.29 -13.18 -7.85
CA HIS A 307 29.75 -14.43 -7.32
C HIS A 307 29.61 -15.50 -8.40
N GLN A 308 29.08 -15.15 -9.58
CA GLN A 308 28.98 -16.07 -10.72
C GLN A 308 30.36 -16.49 -11.25
N SER A 309 31.34 -15.61 -11.20
CA SER A 309 32.75 -15.90 -11.52
C SER A 309 33.52 -16.62 -10.40
N LYS A 310 32.88 -16.94 -9.26
CA LYS A 310 33.48 -17.57 -8.08
C LYS A 310 34.60 -16.75 -7.43
N ASP A 311 34.61 -15.43 -7.62
CA ASP A 311 35.50 -14.48 -6.92
C ASP A 311 34.84 -14.02 -5.61
N HIS A 312 35.06 -14.79 -4.53
CA HIS A 312 34.52 -14.45 -3.21
C HIS A 312 35.03 -13.11 -2.64
N PRO A 313 36.34 -12.78 -2.74
CA PRO A 313 36.83 -11.45 -2.38
C PRO A 313 36.16 -10.30 -3.15
N GLY A 314 35.99 -10.45 -4.47
CA GLY A 314 35.31 -9.48 -5.33
C GLY A 314 33.85 -9.28 -4.95
N PHE A 315 33.12 -10.38 -4.73
CA PHE A 315 31.73 -10.35 -4.25
C PHE A 315 31.60 -9.57 -2.94
N LYS A 316 32.41 -9.91 -1.93
CA LYS A 316 32.36 -9.27 -0.61
C LYS A 316 32.65 -7.77 -0.71
N ARG A 317 33.70 -7.38 -1.45
CA ARG A 317 34.08 -5.97 -1.64
C ARG A 317 32.94 -5.17 -2.30
N CYS A 318 32.38 -5.68 -3.40
CA CYS A 318 31.31 -4.98 -4.12
C CYS A 318 30.01 -4.90 -3.30
N LYS A 319 29.68 -5.95 -2.53
CA LYS A 319 28.49 -5.92 -1.67
C LYS A 319 28.64 -4.90 -0.54
N LEU A 320 29.83 -4.75 0.05
CA LEU A 320 30.09 -3.68 1.02
C LEU A 320 29.94 -2.29 0.39
N LYS A 321 30.46 -2.08 -0.82
CA LYS A 321 30.30 -0.81 -1.57
C LYS A 321 28.84 -0.49 -1.90
N SER A 322 28.03 -1.51 -2.18
CA SER A 322 26.57 -1.36 -2.32
C SER A 322 25.93 -0.89 -1.00
N ILE A 323 26.32 -1.47 0.14
CA ILE A 323 25.79 -1.09 1.46
C ILE A 323 26.20 0.35 1.82
N GLU A 324 27.42 0.78 1.46
CA GLU A 324 27.85 2.18 1.61
C GLU A 324 26.89 3.14 0.88
N GLN A 325 26.34 2.76 -0.28
CA GLN A 325 25.34 3.60 -0.97
C GLN A 325 24.00 3.65 -0.23
N THR A 326 23.59 2.56 0.44
CA THR A 326 22.43 2.58 1.36
C THR A 326 22.67 3.58 2.50
N LEU A 327 23.87 3.60 3.08
CA LEU A 327 24.23 4.54 4.15
C LEU A 327 24.40 5.98 3.65
N ARG A 328 24.73 6.19 2.37
CA ARG A 328 24.72 7.53 1.77
C ARG A 328 23.30 8.09 1.62
N MET A 329 22.30 7.24 1.40
CA MET A 329 20.88 7.66 1.45
C MET A 329 20.48 8.14 2.84
N ARG A 330 20.97 7.48 3.90
CA ARG A 330 20.80 7.94 5.29
C ARG A 330 21.39 9.33 5.51
N GLU A 331 22.55 9.64 4.93
CA GLU A 331 23.19 10.95 5.09
C GLU A 331 22.49 12.07 4.30
N GLY A 332 21.74 11.72 3.26
CA GLY A 332 21.02 12.67 2.41
C GLY A 332 19.60 13.04 2.88
N VAL A 333 19.16 12.55 4.04
CA VAL A 333 17.81 12.81 4.58
C VAL A 333 17.89 13.45 5.96
N ASP A 334 16.98 14.40 6.22
CA ASP A 334 16.98 15.17 7.47
C ASP A 334 16.29 14.43 8.61
N SER A 335 15.21 13.70 8.32
CA SER A 335 14.41 13.01 9.35
C SER A 335 15.16 11.82 9.95
N PHE A 336 15.25 11.79 11.29
CA PHE A 336 15.77 10.67 12.05
C PHE A 336 15.00 9.37 11.78
N MET A 337 13.68 9.44 11.55
CA MET A 337 12.90 8.27 11.16
C MET A 337 13.37 7.68 9.81
N ALA A 338 13.60 8.54 8.80
CA ALA A 338 14.12 8.11 7.51
C ALA A 338 15.55 7.56 7.64
N ARG A 339 16.40 8.21 8.43
CA ARG A 339 17.76 7.74 8.75
C ARG A 339 17.75 6.36 9.40
N ALA A 340 16.90 6.15 10.39
CA ALA A 340 16.73 4.87 11.07
C ALA A 340 16.26 3.77 10.10
N SER A 341 15.42 4.11 9.11
CA SER A 341 15.01 3.16 8.07
C SER A 341 16.18 2.71 7.20
N TRP A 342 16.95 3.65 6.66
CA TRP A 342 18.13 3.34 5.85
C TRP A 342 19.19 2.55 6.64
N THR A 343 19.41 2.89 7.92
CA THR A 343 20.29 2.12 8.81
C THR A 343 19.80 0.68 8.99
N ARG A 344 18.49 0.46 9.14
CA ARG A 344 17.89 -0.87 9.26
C ARG A 344 18.09 -1.70 7.99
N ASP A 345 17.93 -1.09 6.81
CA ASP A 345 18.17 -1.75 5.54
C ASP A 345 19.65 -2.13 5.36
N ALA A 346 20.56 -1.22 5.73
CA ALA A 346 21.99 -1.52 5.75
C ALA A 346 22.34 -2.68 6.69
N ILE A 347 21.76 -2.74 7.90
CA ILE A 347 21.93 -3.88 8.82
C ILE A 347 21.42 -5.18 8.19
N ARG A 348 20.25 -5.15 7.54
CA ARG A 348 19.68 -6.33 6.87
C ARG A 348 20.62 -6.87 5.79
N GLU A 349 21.17 -5.98 4.98
CA GLU A 349 22.11 -6.33 3.91
C GLU A 349 23.44 -6.85 4.47
N LEU A 350 23.95 -6.22 5.52
CA LEU A 350 25.23 -6.57 6.13
C LEU A 350 25.19 -7.94 6.82
N ARG A 351 24.05 -8.35 7.38
CA ARG A 351 23.85 -9.70 7.97
C ARG A 351 24.15 -10.84 7.00
N ALA A 352 23.98 -10.62 5.71
CA ALA A 352 24.25 -11.63 4.69
C ALA A 352 25.76 -11.84 4.43
N ILE A 353 26.64 -11.00 5.01
CA ILE A 353 28.09 -11.03 4.78
C ILE A 353 28.81 -11.59 6.01
N PRO A 354 29.52 -12.74 5.89
CA PRO A 354 30.31 -13.28 7.00
C PRO A 354 31.45 -12.36 7.45
N GLY A 355 31.65 -12.28 8.77
CA GLY A 355 32.76 -11.55 9.39
C GLY A 355 32.57 -10.03 9.48
N MET A 356 31.32 -9.57 9.65
CA MET A 356 30.92 -8.15 9.75
C MET A 356 30.30 -7.81 11.12
N GLN A 357 30.63 -8.59 12.15
CA GLN A 357 30.02 -8.50 13.48
C GLN A 357 30.26 -7.14 14.13
N ALA A 358 31.47 -6.58 14.00
CA ALA A 358 31.81 -5.29 14.60
C ALA A 358 31.00 -4.14 13.97
N GLU A 359 30.92 -4.12 12.63
CA GLU A 359 30.17 -3.14 11.86
C GLU A 359 28.66 -3.27 12.11
N LEU A 360 28.17 -4.50 12.26
CA LEU A 360 26.78 -4.78 12.58
C LEU A 360 26.39 -4.28 13.99
N GLU A 361 27.24 -4.48 15.00
CA GLU A 361 27.01 -3.94 16.34
C GLU A 361 27.11 -2.42 16.38
N ALA A 362 28.02 -1.81 15.59
CA ALA A 362 28.10 -0.36 15.46
C ALA A 362 26.82 0.23 14.84
N LEU A 363 26.33 -0.33 13.73
CA LEU A 363 25.09 0.12 13.10
C LEU A 363 23.86 -0.11 13.98
N LYS A 364 23.81 -1.20 14.76
CA LYS A 364 22.73 -1.42 15.74
C LYS A 364 22.74 -0.36 16.84
N THR A 365 23.91 0.04 17.33
CA THR A 365 24.05 1.08 18.34
C THR A 365 23.55 2.42 17.78
N GLU A 366 24.00 2.79 16.58
CA GLU A 366 23.54 4.00 15.90
C GLU A 366 22.02 3.97 15.63
N LEU A 367 21.47 2.81 15.24
CA LEU A 367 20.04 2.64 15.02
C LEU A 367 19.23 2.98 16.28
N LEU A 368 19.70 2.57 17.47
CA LEU A 368 19.02 2.89 18.73
C LEU A 368 19.04 4.39 19.01
N GLU A 369 20.15 5.07 18.74
CA GLU A 369 20.26 6.54 18.89
C GLU A 369 19.32 7.27 17.95
N LEU A 370 19.29 6.87 16.66
CA LEU A 370 18.40 7.46 15.66
C LEU A 370 16.92 7.22 15.99
N GLN A 371 16.57 6.03 16.52
CA GLN A 371 15.20 5.72 16.93
C GLN A 371 14.74 6.59 18.11
N ALA A 372 15.62 6.79 19.11
CA ALA A 372 15.32 7.70 20.22
C ALA A 372 15.10 9.14 19.73
N GLN A 373 15.88 9.61 18.75
CA GLN A 373 15.72 10.94 18.17
C GLN A 373 14.46 11.04 17.31
N ALA A 374 14.12 10.00 16.54
CA ALA A 374 12.90 9.94 15.75
C ALA A 374 11.63 10.08 16.61
N ALA A 375 11.64 9.56 17.85
CA ALA A 375 10.53 9.72 18.78
C ALA A 375 10.22 11.19 19.11
N HIS A 376 11.22 12.10 19.00
CA HIS A 376 11.04 13.54 19.20
C HIS A 376 10.57 14.29 17.95
N GLU A 377 10.55 13.65 16.77
CA GLU A 377 10.01 14.25 15.54
C GLU A 377 8.48 14.23 15.49
N PHE A 378 7.83 13.39 16.32
CA PHE A 378 6.38 13.35 16.41
C PHE A 378 5.83 14.62 17.08
N SER A 379 4.93 15.30 16.38
CA SER A 379 4.19 16.44 16.91
C SER A 379 2.75 16.04 17.24
N PRO A 380 2.23 16.36 18.43
CA PRO A 380 0.84 16.12 18.74
C PRO A 380 -0.02 17.07 17.90
N PHE A 381 -1.10 16.56 17.33
CA PHE A 381 -2.20 17.37 16.84
C PHE A 381 -3.42 17.11 17.73
N GLN A 382 -4.25 18.12 17.89
CA GLN A 382 -5.45 18.04 18.73
C GLN A 382 -6.67 18.34 17.87
N ILE A 383 -7.68 17.47 17.96
CA ILE A 383 -8.98 17.70 17.36
C ILE A 383 -9.94 18.00 18.52
N PRO A 384 -10.47 19.22 18.63
CA PRO A 384 -11.44 19.54 19.67
C PRO A 384 -12.73 18.75 19.41
N MET A 385 -13.25 18.13 20.46
CA MET A 385 -14.48 17.34 20.41
C MET A 385 -15.36 17.69 21.61
N ASP A 386 -16.54 18.25 21.35
CA ASP A 386 -17.53 18.54 22.38
C ASP A 386 -18.47 17.35 22.58
N LEU A 387 -18.37 16.70 23.75
CA LEU A 387 -19.19 15.55 24.13
C LEU A 387 -20.21 15.89 25.22
N SER A 388 -20.42 17.18 25.53
CA SER A 388 -21.20 17.62 26.69
C SER A 388 -22.65 17.12 26.65
N GLU A 389 -23.31 17.21 25.49
CA GLU A 389 -24.70 16.77 25.32
C GLU A 389 -24.84 15.26 25.52
N VAL A 390 -24.00 14.46 24.85
CA VAL A 390 -24.02 12.99 24.95
C VAL A 390 -23.72 12.55 26.39
N ARG A 391 -22.74 13.21 27.04
CA ARG A 391 -22.40 12.94 28.44
C ARG A 391 -23.58 13.20 29.37
N GLN A 392 -24.26 14.34 29.21
CA GLN A 392 -25.43 14.67 30.02
C GLN A 392 -26.60 13.71 29.73
N GLY A 393 -26.78 13.30 28.48
CA GLY A 393 -27.72 12.26 28.08
C GLY A 393 -27.50 10.95 28.83
N THR A 394 -26.24 10.46 28.86
CA THR A 394 -25.87 9.26 29.63
C THR A 394 -26.24 9.41 31.11
N ILE A 395 -25.84 10.52 31.76
CA ILE A 395 -26.16 10.74 33.18
C ILE A 395 -27.67 10.70 33.42
N ASN A 396 -28.45 11.34 32.55
CA ASN A 396 -29.91 11.38 32.65
C ASN A 396 -30.57 10.00 32.54
N VAL A 397 -30.00 9.09 31.73
CA VAL A 397 -30.48 7.70 31.64
C VAL A 397 -30.16 6.93 32.92
N PHE A 398 -28.92 7.02 33.41
CA PHE A 398 -28.46 6.18 34.52
C PHE A 398 -28.87 6.67 35.91
N LYS A 399 -29.17 7.97 36.08
CA LYS A 399 -29.48 8.56 37.39
C LYS A 399 -30.75 8.00 38.05
N ASP A 400 -31.67 7.41 37.29
CA ASP A 400 -32.98 6.95 37.80
C ASP A 400 -33.08 5.41 37.86
N LEU A 401 -32.06 4.68 37.38
CA LEU A 401 -32.07 3.21 37.35
C LEU A 401 -31.85 2.59 38.74
N THR A 402 -32.48 1.44 38.97
CA THR A 402 -32.12 0.51 40.06
C THR A 402 -30.78 -0.17 39.79
N LEU A 403 -30.15 -0.79 40.80
CA LEU A 403 -28.84 -1.44 40.61
C LEU A 403 -28.87 -2.57 39.55
N PRO A 404 -29.86 -3.48 39.51
CA PRO A 404 -29.94 -4.49 38.46
C PRO A 404 -30.13 -3.91 37.06
N GLU A 405 -30.96 -2.87 36.93
CA GLU A 405 -31.18 -2.16 35.65
C GLU A 405 -29.93 -1.40 35.23
N PHE A 406 -29.18 -0.87 36.18
CA PHE A 406 -27.92 -0.17 35.94
C PHE A 406 -26.94 -1.12 35.25
N PHE A 407 -26.63 -2.26 35.87
CA PHE A 407 -25.70 -3.24 35.32
C PHE A 407 -26.16 -3.78 33.96
N TYR A 408 -27.46 -4.09 33.82
CA TYR A 408 -28.03 -4.51 32.54
C TYR A 408 -27.84 -3.46 31.44
N THR A 409 -28.11 -2.19 31.74
CA THR A 409 -28.00 -1.09 30.78
C THR A 409 -26.53 -0.77 30.47
N PHE A 410 -25.67 -0.84 31.49
CA PHE A 410 -24.23 -0.63 31.35
C PHE A 410 -23.57 -1.66 30.44
N ALA A 411 -24.04 -2.91 30.44
CA ALA A 411 -23.55 -3.94 29.53
C ALA A 411 -23.75 -3.56 28.06
N ARG A 412 -24.73 -2.70 27.76
CA ARG A 412 -25.10 -2.31 26.40
C ARG A 412 -24.77 -0.85 26.09
N ILE A 413 -23.90 -0.24 26.89
CA ILE A 413 -23.63 1.21 26.81
C ILE A 413 -22.76 1.60 25.60
N CYS A 414 -21.86 0.70 25.20
CA CYS A 414 -21.05 0.83 23.99
C CYS A 414 -21.48 -0.22 22.97
N GLU A 415 -21.00 -0.06 21.74
CA GLU A 415 -21.28 -0.95 20.62
C GLU A 415 -20.02 -1.76 20.29
N VAL A 416 -20.21 -2.97 19.75
CA VAL A 416 -19.13 -3.72 19.11
C VAL A 416 -19.14 -3.31 17.63
N PRO A 417 -18.05 -2.68 17.11
CA PRO A 417 -18.00 -2.25 15.72
C PRO A 417 -18.21 -3.40 14.74
N GLU A 418 -19.09 -3.21 13.76
CA GLU A 418 -19.27 -4.17 12.66
C GLU A 418 -18.09 -4.11 11.69
N LYS A 419 -17.43 -5.24 11.47
CA LYS A 419 -16.20 -5.34 10.65
C LYS A 419 -16.43 -4.80 9.23
N MET A 420 -17.51 -5.23 8.57
CA MET A 420 -17.79 -4.85 7.18
C MET A 420 -18.26 -3.39 7.06
N ALA A 421 -18.97 -2.85 8.05
CA ALA A 421 -19.32 -1.44 8.08
C ALA A 421 -18.07 -0.58 8.21
N LEU A 422 -17.17 -0.94 9.14
CA LEU A 422 -15.89 -0.26 9.33
C LEU A 422 -15.04 -0.25 8.06
N HIS A 423 -14.93 -1.40 7.37
CA HIS A 423 -14.19 -1.49 6.10
C HIS A 423 -14.82 -0.64 5.00
N THR A 424 -16.15 -0.58 4.95
CA THR A 424 -16.89 0.24 3.99
C THR A 424 -16.64 1.74 4.23
N ASP A 425 -16.69 2.18 5.49
CA ASP A 425 -16.41 3.57 5.86
C ASP A 425 -14.97 3.97 5.53
N ILE A 426 -13.98 3.09 5.80
CA ILE A 426 -12.57 3.30 5.43
C ILE A 426 -12.42 3.55 3.92
N ILE A 427 -13.10 2.76 3.08
CA ILE A 427 -13.04 2.91 1.62
C ILE A 427 -13.72 4.21 1.16
N ARG A 428 -14.88 4.53 1.75
CA ARG A 428 -15.62 5.76 1.41
C ARG A 428 -14.76 6.99 1.66
N ASP A 429 -14.22 7.10 2.86
CA ASP A 429 -13.43 8.26 3.29
C ASP A 429 -12.09 8.37 2.51
N ARG A 430 -11.59 7.25 1.98
CA ARG A 430 -10.44 7.23 1.05
C ARG A 430 -10.75 7.89 -0.29
N SER A 431 -11.93 7.63 -0.86
CA SER A 431 -12.29 8.15 -2.19
C SER A 431 -12.35 9.68 -2.26
N ASP A 432 -12.55 10.33 -1.12
CA ASP A 432 -12.61 11.79 -1.00
C ASP A 432 -11.22 12.44 -0.82
N SER A 433 -10.15 11.66 -0.63
CA SER A 433 -8.78 12.15 -0.37
C SER A 433 -7.74 11.49 -1.28
N LEU A 434 -7.58 12.01 -2.49
CA LEU A 434 -6.57 11.54 -3.46
C LEU A 434 -5.12 11.67 -2.96
N LEU A 435 -4.85 12.54 -1.98
CA LEU A 435 -3.50 12.78 -1.44
C LEU A 435 -3.10 11.80 -0.32
N SER A 436 -4.05 11.21 0.40
CA SER A 436 -3.72 10.24 1.47
C SER A 436 -3.16 8.93 0.90
N ASP A 437 -3.53 8.58 -0.34
CA ASP A 437 -3.08 7.38 -1.04
C ASP A 437 -1.59 7.41 -1.41
N LEU A 438 -0.99 8.61 -1.50
CA LEU A 438 0.45 8.79 -1.74
C LEU A 438 1.31 8.48 -0.50
N PHE A 439 0.70 8.37 0.68
CA PHE A 439 1.36 8.11 1.97
C PHE A 439 0.84 6.83 2.63
N ASN A 440 0.69 5.75 1.85
CA ASN A 440 0.32 4.43 2.37
C ASN A 440 1.56 3.64 2.86
N GLY A 441 1.34 2.64 3.72
CA GLY A 441 2.43 1.86 4.35
C GLY A 441 2.92 2.43 5.69
N GLN A 442 1.98 2.86 6.54
CA GLN A 442 2.23 3.45 7.86
C GLN A 442 3.21 2.62 8.70
N ILE A 443 4.20 3.30 9.28
CA ILE A 443 5.18 2.70 10.19
C ILE A 443 4.69 2.92 11.62
N TYR A 444 4.50 1.84 12.35
CA TYR A 444 4.11 1.87 13.76
C TYR A 444 5.35 1.72 14.63
N THR A 445 5.57 2.66 15.53
CA THR A 445 6.71 2.63 16.47
C THR A 445 6.23 2.48 17.91
N ASP A 446 7.09 1.92 18.76
CA ASP A 446 6.89 2.02 20.21
C ASP A 446 7.26 3.41 20.73
N VAL A 447 7.09 3.63 22.04
CA VAL A 447 7.41 4.90 22.73
C VAL A 447 8.89 5.30 22.65
N LEU A 448 9.77 4.37 22.24
CA LEU A 448 11.20 4.62 22.04
C LEU A 448 11.56 4.80 20.55
N GLY A 449 10.56 4.91 19.66
CA GLY A 449 10.74 5.08 18.22
C GLY A 449 11.16 3.80 17.49
N ARG A 450 11.12 2.64 18.15
CA ARG A 450 11.45 1.36 17.51
C ARG A 450 10.30 0.91 16.64
N VAL A 451 10.57 0.58 15.39
CA VAL A 451 9.55 0.06 14.47
C VAL A 451 9.05 -1.30 14.96
N VAL A 452 7.76 -1.34 15.30
CA VAL A 452 7.05 -2.54 15.77
C VAL A 452 6.45 -3.30 14.59
N THR A 453 5.85 -2.57 13.65
CA THR A 453 5.25 -3.13 12.43
C THR A 453 5.11 -2.05 11.36
N GLN A 454 4.83 -2.48 10.14
CA GLN A 454 4.53 -1.61 9.02
C GLN A 454 3.26 -2.13 8.33
N ALA A 455 2.31 -1.24 8.08
CA ALA A 455 1.12 -1.58 7.31
C ALA A 455 1.50 -1.90 5.85
N PRO A 456 0.75 -2.76 5.15
CA PRO A 456 0.98 -3.01 3.72
C PRO A 456 0.92 -1.72 2.88
N THR A 457 1.87 -1.57 1.96
CA THR A 457 1.85 -0.55 0.90
C THR A 457 0.94 -1.03 -0.24
N ILE A 458 0.12 -0.16 -0.80
CA ILE A 458 -0.83 -0.49 -1.87
C ILE A 458 -0.58 0.43 -3.06
N ASN A 459 -0.62 -0.10 -4.28
CA ASN A 459 -0.65 0.76 -5.47
C ASN A 459 -2.08 1.30 -5.69
N LEU A 460 -2.19 2.46 -6.34
CA LEU A 460 -3.48 3.13 -6.59
C LEU A 460 -4.54 2.23 -7.24
N ASP A 461 -4.13 1.26 -8.06
CA ASP A 461 -5.03 0.38 -8.81
C ASP A 461 -5.25 -1.01 -8.18
N ASP A 462 -4.58 -1.31 -7.05
CA ASP A 462 -4.64 -2.64 -6.43
C ASP A 462 -5.75 -2.73 -5.37
N THR A 463 -6.39 -3.89 -5.29
CA THR A 463 -7.33 -4.19 -4.20
C THR A 463 -6.54 -4.33 -2.88
N PRO A 464 -6.88 -3.59 -1.82
CA PRO A 464 -6.18 -3.69 -0.54
C PRO A 464 -6.20 -5.11 0.04
N PRO A 465 -5.07 -5.62 0.57
CA PRO A 465 -5.07 -6.88 1.30
C PRO A 465 -5.82 -6.76 2.64
N PRO A 466 -6.34 -7.86 3.22
CA PRO A 466 -7.06 -7.83 4.50
C PRO A 466 -6.31 -7.10 5.64
N GLU A 467 -5.01 -7.36 5.76
CA GLU A 467 -4.15 -6.74 6.80
C GLU A 467 -4.11 -5.20 6.71
N TRP A 468 -4.30 -4.63 5.52
CA TRP A 468 -4.37 -3.18 5.38
C TRP A 468 -5.61 -2.61 6.08
N TYR A 469 -6.76 -3.26 5.91
CA TYR A 469 -7.99 -2.82 6.60
C TYR A 469 -7.84 -2.91 8.11
N ASP A 470 -7.13 -3.91 8.61
CA ASP A 470 -6.89 -4.09 10.04
C ASP A 470 -6.10 -2.91 10.63
N HIS A 471 -5.07 -2.45 9.91
CA HIS A 471 -4.27 -1.29 10.31
C HIS A 471 -5.03 0.04 10.18
N GLU A 472 -5.74 0.26 9.07
CA GLU A 472 -6.53 1.48 8.90
C GLU A 472 -7.65 1.59 9.94
N SER A 473 -8.24 0.46 10.32
CA SER A 473 -9.27 0.37 11.37
C SER A 473 -8.79 0.91 12.71
N LEU A 474 -7.50 0.81 13.04
CA LEU A 474 -6.96 1.24 14.34
C LEU A 474 -7.22 2.73 14.62
N ARG A 475 -7.03 3.60 13.63
CA ARG A 475 -7.24 5.05 13.79
C ARG A 475 -8.70 5.41 13.99
N TYR A 476 -9.59 4.78 13.23
CA TYR A 476 -11.04 4.98 13.37
C TYR A 476 -11.51 4.54 14.75
N LEU A 477 -11.04 3.36 15.19
CA LEU A 477 -11.42 2.81 16.48
C LEU A 477 -10.87 3.61 17.65
N ASP A 478 -9.68 4.18 17.55
CA ASP A 478 -9.13 5.04 18.62
C ASP A 478 -10.05 6.24 18.91
N ILE A 479 -10.55 6.90 17.86
CA ILE A 479 -11.53 8.00 17.96
C ILE A 479 -12.86 7.50 18.54
N GLN A 480 -13.36 6.35 18.08
CA GLN A 480 -14.61 5.76 18.59
C GLN A 480 -14.52 5.39 20.08
N TYR A 481 -13.42 4.76 20.49
CA TYR A 481 -13.17 4.43 21.89
C TYR A 481 -13.13 5.69 22.75
N GLN A 482 -12.47 6.76 22.29
CA GLN A 482 -12.48 8.03 22.98
C GLN A 482 -13.90 8.58 23.17
N MET A 483 -14.70 8.61 22.09
CA MET A 483 -16.10 9.06 22.15
C MET A 483 -16.92 8.25 23.16
N TRP A 484 -16.90 6.92 23.05
CA TRP A 484 -17.70 6.06 23.93
C TRP A 484 -17.25 6.12 25.39
N VAL A 485 -15.94 6.13 25.65
CA VAL A 485 -15.43 6.15 27.01
C VAL A 485 -15.73 7.46 27.71
N GLU A 486 -15.46 8.61 27.05
CA GLU A 486 -15.64 9.92 27.67
C GLU A 486 -17.11 10.33 27.79
N SER A 487 -17.95 9.96 26.82
CA SER A 487 -19.37 10.35 26.81
C SER A 487 -20.32 9.32 27.44
N ARG A 488 -19.90 8.05 27.55
CA ARG A 488 -20.77 6.96 28.03
C ARG A 488 -20.20 6.23 29.24
N VAL A 489 -19.06 5.53 29.10
CA VAL A 489 -18.55 4.63 30.15
C VAL A 489 -18.22 5.38 31.44
N LYS A 490 -17.37 6.42 31.36
CA LYS A 490 -16.96 7.23 32.52
C LYS A 490 -18.15 7.90 33.23
N PRO A 491 -19.06 8.63 32.54
CA PRO A 491 -20.18 9.26 33.22
C PRO A 491 -21.16 8.26 33.83
N ALA A 492 -21.37 7.09 33.21
CA ALA A 492 -22.14 6.03 33.83
C ALA A 492 -21.46 5.51 35.10
N ALA A 493 -20.18 5.11 35.04
CA ALA A 493 -19.44 4.64 36.22
C ALA A 493 -19.43 5.68 37.37
N GLN A 494 -19.25 6.96 37.05
CA GLN A 494 -19.36 8.05 38.02
C GLN A 494 -20.77 8.12 38.65
N THR A 495 -21.82 8.03 37.82
CA THR A 495 -23.21 8.03 38.30
C THR A 495 -23.48 6.83 39.21
N LEU A 496 -22.98 5.64 38.86
CA LEU A 496 -23.07 4.44 39.70
C LEU A 496 -22.50 4.71 41.09
N MET A 497 -21.30 5.29 41.14
CA MET A 497 -20.58 5.50 42.41
C MET A 497 -21.18 6.60 43.28
N THR A 498 -21.94 7.53 42.69
CA THR A 498 -22.73 8.49 43.48
C THR A 498 -24.01 7.89 44.06
N LYS A 499 -24.54 6.83 43.46
CA LYS A 499 -25.83 6.23 43.84
C LYS A 499 -25.69 4.99 44.72
N PHE A 500 -24.67 4.18 44.48
CA PHE A 500 -24.54 2.85 45.06
C PHE A 500 -23.11 2.61 45.55
N ALA A 501 -22.98 1.99 46.73
CA ALA A 501 -21.70 1.56 47.28
C ALA A 501 -21.30 0.20 46.68
N VAL A 502 -20.98 0.18 45.38
CA VAL A 502 -20.65 -1.05 44.66
C VAL A 502 -19.25 -1.56 45.03
N ASP A 503 -19.18 -2.85 45.36
CA ASP A 503 -17.97 -3.63 45.61
C ASP A 503 -17.99 -4.95 44.81
N ASP A 504 -16.97 -5.79 44.98
CA ASP A 504 -16.87 -7.07 44.28
C ASP A 504 -17.98 -8.07 44.66
N GLY A 505 -18.61 -7.94 45.83
CA GLY A 505 -19.73 -8.78 46.24
C GLY A 505 -20.95 -8.63 45.31
N HIS A 506 -21.22 -7.40 44.87
CA HIS A 506 -22.27 -7.14 43.88
C HIS A 506 -21.95 -7.76 42.52
N LEU A 507 -20.68 -7.67 42.09
CA LEU A 507 -20.25 -8.25 40.81
C LEU A 507 -20.23 -9.78 40.88
N MET A 508 -19.94 -10.37 42.05
CA MET A 508 -19.97 -11.82 42.24
C MET A 508 -21.32 -12.43 41.86
N ALA A 509 -22.43 -11.76 42.20
CA ALA A 509 -23.78 -12.21 41.82
C ALA A 509 -23.99 -12.34 40.30
N ILE A 510 -23.25 -11.56 39.51
CA ILE A 510 -23.29 -11.62 38.03
C ILE A 510 -22.28 -12.65 37.54
N VAL A 511 -21.05 -12.56 38.04
CA VAL A 511 -19.91 -13.37 37.61
C VAL A 511 -20.17 -14.86 37.82
N SER A 512 -20.69 -15.26 38.99
CA SER A 512 -20.97 -16.66 39.31
C SER A 512 -22.08 -17.29 38.43
N ALA A 513 -22.89 -16.47 37.76
CA ALA A 513 -23.91 -16.96 36.85
C ALA A 513 -23.39 -17.10 35.40
N SER A 514 -22.27 -16.47 35.05
CA SER A 514 -21.81 -16.33 33.67
C SER A 514 -21.07 -17.57 33.15
N PRO A 515 -21.55 -18.21 32.07
CA PRO A 515 -20.82 -19.28 31.39
C PRO A 515 -19.52 -18.82 30.70
N PHE A 516 -19.26 -17.51 30.62
CA PHE A 516 -18.00 -17.00 30.08
C PHE A 516 -16.86 -17.14 31.09
N VAL A 517 -17.17 -17.18 32.39
CA VAL A 517 -16.18 -17.16 33.46
C VAL A 517 -15.86 -18.58 33.91
N PRO A 518 -14.61 -19.05 33.76
CA PRO A 518 -14.23 -20.39 34.17
C PRO A 518 -14.33 -20.57 35.69
N SER A 519 -14.69 -21.77 36.13
CA SER A 519 -14.79 -22.08 37.57
C SER A 519 -13.47 -21.86 38.29
N GLY A 520 -13.51 -21.18 39.44
CA GLY A 520 -12.34 -20.80 40.24
C GLY A 520 -11.75 -19.42 39.89
N PHE A 521 -12.25 -18.75 38.84
CA PHE A 521 -11.78 -17.42 38.42
C PHE A 521 -12.77 -16.29 38.75
N GLU A 522 -13.87 -16.61 39.43
CA GLU A 522 -14.97 -15.68 39.69
C GLU A 522 -14.51 -14.47 40.52
N HIS A 523 -13.69 -14.70 41.55
CA HIS A 523 -13.20 -13.59 42.38
C HIS A 523 -12.28 -12.64 41.63
N ILE A 524 -11.47 -13.13 40.69
CA ILE A 524 -10.59 -12.30 39.85
C ILE A 524 -11.44 -11.37 38.98
N TYR A 525 -12.49 -11.92 38.35
CA TYR A 525 -13.44 -11.16 37.56
C TYR A 525 -14.20 -10.14 38.40
N ALA A 526 -14.79 -10.57 39.52
CA ALA A 526 -15.58 -9.70 40.38
C ALA A 526 -14.76 -8.51 40.90
N LEU A 527 -13.54 -8.77 41.38
CA LEU A 527 -12.62 -7.73 41.83
C LEU A 527 -12.18 -6.82 40.68
N GLY A 528 -11.76 -7.38 39.54
CA GLY A 528 -11.32 -6.60 38.39
C GLY A 528 -12.41 -5.66 37.86
N LEU A 529 -13.65 -6.15 37.77
CA LEU A 529 -14.80 -5.37 37.33
C LEU A 529 -15.22 -4.29 38.35
N ALA A 530 -15.14 -4.59 39.65
CA ALA A 530 -15.36 -3.58 40.69
C ALA A 530 -14.32 -2.45 40.58
N ARG A 531 -13.03 -2.78 40.41
CA ARG A 531 -11.96 -1.78 40.21
C ARG A 531 -12.16 -0.96 38.94
N PHE A 532 -12.60 -1.58 37.86
CA PHE A 532 -12.96 -0.88 36.62
C PHE A 532 -14.05 0.18 36.86
N LEU A 533 -15.15 -0.19 37.52
CA LEU A 533 -16.25 0.73 37.83
C LEU A 533 -15.85 1.85 38.81
N GLN A 534 -14.92 1.56 39.71
CA GLN A 534 -14.36 2.52 40.66
C GLN A 534 -13.30 3.45 40.03
N GLY A 535 -12.88 3.17 38.79
CA GLY A 535 -11.86 3.94 38.08
C GLY A 535 -10.41 3.56 38.39
N ASP A 536 -10.17 2.50 39.19
CA ASP A 536 -8.84 1.92 39.38
C ASP A 536 -8.49 1.01 38.19
N MET A 537 -8.07 1.68 37.11
CA MET A 537 -7.79 1.01 35.85
C MET A 537 -6.54 0.14 35.91
N VAL A 538 -5.57 0.46 36.78
CA VAL A 538 -4.36 -0.36 36.92
C VAL A 538 -4.74 -1.74 37.43
N SER A 539 -5.46 -1.83 38.55
CA SER A 539 -5.92 -3.13 39.06
C SER A 539 -6.89 -3.81 38.09
N ALA A 540 -7.81 -3.07 37.48
CA ALA A 540 -8.75 -3.65 36.52
C ALA A 540 -8.05 -4.32 35.32
N CYS A 541 -7.13 -3.62 34.67
CA CYS A 541 -6.42 -4.15 33.49
C CYS A 541 -5.61 -5.40 33.85
N HIS A 542 -4.85 -5.36 34.95
CA HIS A 542 -3.98 -6.47 35.37
C HIS A 542 -4.76 -7.69 35.84
N LEU A 543 -5.98 -7.51 36.34
CA LEU A 543 -6.86 -8.62 36.70
C LEU A 543 -7.61 -9.18 35.49
N LEU A 544 -8.16 -8.33 34.62
CA LEU A 544 -9.09 -8.75 33.56
C LEU A 544 -8.39 -9.20 32.27
N PHE A 545 -7.39 -8.47 31.77
CA PHE A 545 -6.79 -8.77 30.46
C PHE A 545 -6.18 -10.17 30.36
N PRO A 546 -5.49 -10.70 31.39
CA PRO A 546 -5.00 -12.07 31.35
C PRO A 546 -6.11 -13.14 31.25
N GLN A 547 -7.32 -12.83 31.71
CA GLN A 547 -8.43 -13.80 31.76
C GLN A 547 -9.12 -14.00 30.42
N LEU A 548 -8.97 -13.07 29.48
CA LEU A 548 -9.60 -13.16 28.17
C LEU A 548 -9.26 -14.49 27.47
N GLU A 549 -7.97 -14.81 27.40
CA GLU A 549 -7.50 -16.02 26.74
C GLU A 549 -8.04 -17.29 27.41
N ASN A 550 -8.02 -17.35 28.73
CA ASN A 550 -8.55 -18.48 29.49
C ASN A 550 -10.06 -18.66 29.27
N SER A 551 -10.80 -17.55 29.23
CA SER A 551 -12.26 -17.56 29.06
C SER A 551 -12.65 -17.97 27.65
N LEU A 552 -11.93 -17.51 26.62
CA LEU A 552 -12.13 -17.98 25.26
C LEU A 552 -11.86 -19.49 25.13
N ARG A 553 -10.80 -20.00 25.77
CA ARG A 553 -10.52 -21.45 25.77
C ARG A 553 -11.62 -22.24 26.46
N HIS A 554 -12.08 -21.76 27.61
CA HIS A 554 -13.14 -22.41 28.38
C HIS A 554 -14.43 -22.52 27.56
N VAL A 555 -14.89 -21.43 26.96
CA VAL A 555 -16.11 -21.44 26.15
C VAL A 555 -15.99 -22.35 24.93
N LEU A 556 -14.82 -22.36 24.26
CA LEU A 556 -14.58 -23.29 23.15
C LEU A 556 -14.59 -24.76 23.63
N SER A 557 -13.96 -25.04 24.77
CA SER A 557 -13.95 -26.39 25.36
C SER A 557 -15.35 -26.87 25.73
N ASP A 558 -16.17 -25.99 26.29
CA ASP A 558 -17.58 -26.27 26.62
C ASP A 558 -18.42 -26.53 25.35
N ALA A 559 -18.04 -25.91 24.23
CA ALA A 559 -18.60 -26.20 22.90
C ALA A 559 -18.02 -27.46 22.24
N GLY A 560 -17.15 -28.22 22.92
CA GLY A 560 -16.53 -29.45 22.42
C GLY A 560 -15.39 -29.22 21.42
N ILE A 561 -14.81 -28.02 21.39
CA ILE A 561 -13.74 -27.64 20.46
C ILE A 561 -12.40 -27.70 21.19
N ASP A 562 -11.47 -28.50 20.66
CA ASP A 562 -10.12 -28.63 21.23
C ASP A 562 -9.27 -27.37 21.00
N THR A 563 -8.78 -26.82 22.12
CA THR A 563 -7.97 -25.60 22.20
C THR A 563 -6.49 -25.87 22.44
N SER A 564 -6.06 -27.13 22.51
CA SER A 564 -4.66 -27.50 22.72
C SER A 564 -3.82 -27.41 21.43
N LYS A 565 -2.51 -27.27 21.60
CA LYS A 565 -1.49 -27.50 20.57
C LYS A 565 -0.58 -28.64 21.03
N LEU A 566 -0.13 -29.45 20.08
CA LEU A 566 0.96 -30.40 20.30
C LEU A 566 2.27 -29.69 19.95
N ASP A 567 3.25 -29.73 20.84
CA ASP A 567 4.60 -29.24 20.56
C ASP A 567 5.44 -30.30 19.80
N GLU A 568 6.71 -29.96 19.52
CA GLU A 568 7.65 -30.86 18.82
C GLU A 568 7.98 -32.13 19.62
N GLU A 569 7.72 -32.11 20.94
CA GLU A 569 7.90 -33.24 21.87
C GLU A 569 6.60 -34.03 22.10
N LEU A 570 5.51 -33.70 21.37
CA LEU A 570 4.16 -34.27 21.51
C LEU A 570 3.49 -33.97 22.86
N LEU A 571 3.92 -32.93 23.58
CA LEU A 571 3.26 -32.44 24.78
C LEU A 571 2.09 -31.54 24.39
N GLN A 572 0.99 -31.66 25.14
CA GLN A 572 -0.18 -30.80 24.96
C GLN A 572 -0.01 -29.52 25.78
N GLU A 573 -0.02 -28.40 25.09
CA GLU A 573 -0.02 -27.06 25.70
C GLU A 573 -1.28 -26.29 25.30
N ASP A 574 -1.72 -25.39 26.16
CA ASP A 574 -2.79 -24.45 25.84
C ASP A 574 -2.36 -23.46 24.74
N ARG A 575 -3.25 -23.19 23.79
CA ARG A 575 -3.01 -22.14 22.78
C ARG A 575 -3.12 -20.76 23.40
N SER A 576 -2.15 -19.92 23.05
CA SER A 576 -2.20 -18.48 23.32
C SER A 576 -3.31 -17.79 22.50
N LEU A 577 -3.66 -16.54 22.81
CA LEU A 577 -4.66 -15.75 22.09
C LEU A 577 -4.30 -15.62 20.61
N SER A 578 -3.04 -15.30 20.31
CA SER A 578 -2.54 -15.31 18.93
C SER A 578 -2.68 -16.69 18.29
N GLY A 579 -2.35 -17.76 19.03
CA GLY A 579 -2.53 -19.14 18.59
C GLY A 579 -4.00 -19.49 18.30
N LEU A 580 -4.95 -19.02 19.10
CA LEU A 580 -6.38 -19.22 18.89
C LEU A 580 -6.85 -18.44 17.65
N LEU A 581 -6.50 -17.16 17.55
CA LEU A 581 -6.86 -16.31 16.40
C LEU A 581 -6.26 -16.79 15.08
N SER A 582 -5.08 -17.42 15.09
CA SER A 582 -4.48 -17.97 13.86
C SER A 582 -5.01 -19.36 13.47
N ASN A 583 -5.37 -20.21 14.44
CA ASN A 583 -5.65 -21.63 14.18
C ASN A 583 -7.10 -22.06 14.43
N ARG A 584 -7.88 -21.22 15.11
CA ARG A 584 -9.25 -21.50 15.55
C ARG A 584 -10.20 -20.32 15.28
N ARG A 585 -9.87 -19.46 14.30
CA ARG A 585 -10.64 -18.24 14.03
C ARG A 585 -12.08 -18.54 13.67
N GLU A 586 -12.32 -19.48 12.76
CA GLU A 586 -13.68 -19.85 12.33
C GLU A 586 -14.53 -20.37 13.49
N GLN A 587 -13.93 -21.13 14.41
CA GLN A 587 -14.60 -21.64 15.60
C GLN A 587 -14.89 -20.53 16.61
N LEU A 588 -13.97 -19.59 16.80
CA LEU A 588 -14.20 -18.41 17.61
C LEU A 588 -15.33 -17.56 17.02
N GLU A 589 -15.31 -17.32 15.71
CA GLU A 589 -16.30 -16.52 15.01
C GLU A 589 -17.68 -17.19 14.98
N SER A 590 -17.75 -18.53 14.96
CA SER A 590 -19.03 -19.24 15.03
C SER A 590 -19.70 -19.17 16.41
N VAL A 591 -18.92 -19.04 17.49
CA VAL A 591 -19.42 -18.95 18.86
C VAL A 591 -19.70 -17.49 19.26
N PHE A 592 -18.77 -16.58 18.98
CA PHE A 592 -18.82 -15.20 19.45
C PHE A 592 -19.27 -14.20 18.39
N GLY A 593 -19.30 -14.59 17.12
CA GLY A 593 -19.56 -13.70 16.00
C GLY A 593 -18.28 -13.02 15.47
N VAL A 594 -18.31 -12.69 14.18
CA VAL A 594 -17.16 -12.11 13.45
C VAL A 594 -16.72 -10.77 14.04
N ASP A 595 -17.67 -9.89 14.36
CA ASP A 595 -17.38 -8.52 14.79
C ASP A 595 -16.70 -8.45 16.16
N LEU A 596 -17.11 -9.33 17.07
CA LEU A 596 -16.53 -9.43 18.40
C LEU A 596 -15.11 -9.98 18.36
N ILE A 597 -14.88 -11.06 17.60
CA ILE A 597 -13.55 -11.61 17.41
C ILE A 597 -12.62 -10.63 16.70
N TYR A 598 -13.15 -9.87 15.74
CA TYR A 598 -12.41 -8.81 15.09
C TYR A 598 -11.98 -7.71 16.07
N THR A 599 -12.91 -7.22 16.89
CA THR A 599 -12.62 -6.22 17.93
C THR A 599 -11.59 -6.73 18.95
N ILE A 600 -11.70 -7.99 19.36
CA ILE A 600 -10.73 -8.63 20.26
C ILE A 600 -9.33 -8.68 19.63
N ASP A 601 -9.25 -9.06 18.35
CA ASP A 601 -7.98 -9.13 17.63
C ASP A 601 -7.29 -7.76 17.59
N LEU A 602 -8.02 -6.71 17.19
CA LEU A 602 -7.48 -5.35 17.08
C LEU A 602 -7.03 -4.77 18.43
N LEU A 603 -7.77 -5.03 19.52
CA LEU A 603 -7.42 -4.52 20.85
C LEU A 603 -6.29 -5.30 21.54
N PHE A 604 -6.34 -6.62 21.48
CA PHE A 604 -5.51 -7.46 22.34
C PHE A 604 -4.31 -8.10 21.62
N ASN A 605 -4.36 -8.24 20.29
CA ASN A 605 -3.40 -9.07 19.55
C ASN A 605 -2.69 -8.34 18.39
N LEU A 606 -3.37 -7.47 17.65
CA LEU A 606 -2.80 -6.83 16.45
C LEU A 606 -1.62 -5.91 16.82
N LYS A 607 -0.46 -6.18 16.22
CA LYS A 607 0.73 -5.32 16.35
C LYS A 607 0.48 -3.98 15.67
N GLY A 608 0.98 -2.90 16.26
CA GLY A 608 0.69 -1.52 15.81
C GLY A 608 -0.57 -0.94 16.44
N GLY A 609 -1.52 -1.78 16.86
CA GLY A 609 -2.61 -1.39 17.75
C GLY A 609 -2.22 -1.42 19.23
N PRO A 610 -3.19 -1.29 20.15
CA PRO A 610 -2.95 -1.31 21.59
C PRO A 610 -2.27 -2.60 22.08
N CYS A 611 -2.51 -3.73 21.41
CA CYS A 611 -1.86 -5.02 21.66
C CYS A 611 -1.89 -5.43 23.16
N LEU A 612 -3.02 -5.13 23.83
CA LEU A 612 -3.11 -5.07 25.29
C LEU A 612 -2.68 -6.35 25.99
N ARG A 613 -3.02 -7.52 25.42
CA ARG A 613 -2.62 -8.80 26.00
C ARG A 613 -1.11 -9.02 25.90
N HIS A 614 -0.49 -8.67 24.78
CA HIS A 614 0.95 -8.84 24.59
C HIS A 614 1.73 -7.91 25.53
N GLU A 615 1.35 -6.63 25.56
CA GLU A 615 1.99 -5.64 26.42
C GLU A 615 1.85 -6.00 27.91
N MET A 616 0.68 -6.47 28.33
CA MET A 616 0.45 -6.98 29.69
C MET A 616 1.31 -8.21 30.01
N ALA A 617 1.29 -9.24 29.17
CA ALA A 617 1.98 -10.51 29.43
C ALA A 617 3.52 -10.35 29.51
N HIS A 618 4.07 -9.35 28.83
CA HIS A 618 5.50 -9.03 28.88
C HIS A 618 5.85 -7.93 29.90
N GLY A 619 4.89 -7.46 30.71
CA GLY A 619 5.12 -6.43 31.73
C GLY A 619 5.47 -5.06 31.16
N LYS A 620 5.00 -4.75 29.94
CA LYS A 620 5.27 -3.51 29.21
C LYS A 620 4.12 -2.50 29.28
N LEU A 621 2.94 -2.91 29.73
CA LEU A 621 1.80 -2.00 29.90
C LEU A 621 2.02 -1.07 31.11
N ALA A 622 2.50 0.15 30.83
CA ALA A 622 2.73 1.16 31.86
C ALA A 622 1.42 1.63 32.53
N SER A 623 1.53 2.19 33.75
CA SER A 623 0.37 2.64 34.53
C SER A 623 -0.51 3.65 33.77
N GLY A 624 0.10 4.62 33.07
CA GLY A 624 -0.64 5.58 32.24
C GLY A 624 -1.39 4.93 31.08
N ALA A 625 -0.84 3.87 30.49
CA ALA A 625 -1.47 3.14 29.39
C ALA A 625 -2.76 2.42 29.83
N CYS A 626 -2.89 2.09 31.11
CA CYS A 626 -4.12 1.51 31.67
C CYS A 626 -5.31 2.50 31.63
N TYR A 627 -5.05 3.81 31.55
CA TYR A 627 -6.09 4.86 31.51
C TYR A 627 -6.40 5.34 30.09
N LEU A 628 -5.76 4.78 29.06
CA LEU A 628 -6.10 5.07 27.67
C LEU A 628 -7.51 4.56 27.35
N HIS A 629 -8.18 5.21 26.41
CA HIS A 629 -9.57 4.90 26.04
C HIS A 629 -9.72 3.46 25.54
N SER A 630 -8.74 2.94 24.80
CA SER A 630 -8.69 1.53 24.38
C SER A 630 -8.65 0.56 25.56
N SER A 631 -7.88 0.85 26.62
CA SER A 631 -7.82 0.02 27.84
C SER A 631 -9.13 0.06 28.62
N ILE A 632 -9.75 1.24 28.75
CA ILE A 632 -11.04 1.40 29.44
C ILE A 632 -12.16 0.69 28.66
N TYR A 633 -12.18 0.85 27.33
CA TYR A 633 -13.10 0.14 26.46
C TYR A 633 -12.87 -1.39 26.54
N ALA A 634 -11.63 -1.84 26.60
CA ALA A 634 -11.31 -3.26 26.76
C ALA A 634 -11.83 -3.83 28.10
N CYS A 635 -11.76 -3.08 29.21
CA CYS A 635 -12.39 -3.49 30.46
C CYS A 635 -13.93 -3.54 30.36
N TRP A 636 -14.54 -2.58 29.68
CA TRP A 636 -15.97 -2.66 29.36
C TRP A 636 -16.29 -3.88 28.48
N LEU A 637 -15.46 -4.20 27.49
CA LEU A 637 -15.64 -5.35 26.61
C LEU A 637 -15.59 -6.66 27.41
N MET A 638 -14.67 -6.77 28.39
CA MET A 638 -14.63 -7.91 29.31
C MET A 638 -15.93 -8.03 30.13
N TYR A 639 -16.49 -6.91 30.60
CA TYR A 639 -17.79 -6.87 31.26
C TYR A 639 -18.93 -7.31 30.32
N TYR A 640 -18.93 -6.80 29.09
CA TYR A 640 -19.92 -7.14 28.07
C TYR A 640 -19.89 -8.64 27.73
N LEU A 641 -18.70 -9.21 27.49
CA LEU A 641 -18.51 -10.63 27.22
C LEU A 641 -19.07 -11.52 28.34
N MET A 642 -18.81 -11.14 29.59
CA MET A 642 -19.35 -11.83 30.76
C MET A 642 -20.88 -11.71 30.84
N CYS A 643 -21.45 -10.54 30.54
CA CYS A 643 -22.89 -10.31 30.59
C CYS A 643 -23.65 -10.92 29.41
N LEU A 644 -23.02 -11.05 28.24
CA LEU A 644 -23.66 -11.45 26.99
C LEU A 644 -24.55 -12.70 27.10
N PRO A 645 -24.08 -13.85 27.65
CA PRO A 645 -24.94 -15.03 27.82
C PRO A 645 -26.08 -14.83 28.83
N LEU A 646 -25.98 -13.83 29.70
CA LEU A 646 -26.96 -13.55 30.76
C LEU A 646 -28.04 -12.55 30.31
N LEU A 647 -27.83 -11.78 29.26
CA LEU A 647 -28.73 -10.68 28.87
C LEU A 647 -30.17 -11.15 28.62
N GLN A 648 -30.36 -12.34 28.03
CA GLN A 648 -31.68 -12.91 27.75
C GLN A 648 -32.41 -13.38 29.01
N CYS A 649 -31.67 -13.76 30.05
CA CYS A 649 -32.21 -14.34 31.28
C CYS A 649 -31.95 -13.46 32.52
N TRP A 650 -31.52 -12.21 32.30
CA TRP A 650 -31.07 -11.28 33.33
C TRP A 650 -32.11 -11.06 34.43
N ARG A 651 -33.37 -10.82 34.03
CA ARG A 651 -34.48 -10.56 34.96
C ARG A 651 -34.76 -11.73 35.89
N THR A 652 -34.52 -12.96 35.45
CA THR A 652 -34.88 -14.16 36.22
C THR A 652 -33.71 -14.73 37.02
N HIS A 653 -32.48 -14.63 36.51
CA HIS A 653 -31.31 -15.27 37.15
C HIS A 653 -30.36 -14.30 37.85
N VAL A 654 -30.25 -13.05 37.37
CA VAL A 654 -29.25 -12.08 37.86
C VAL A 654 -29.89 -11.01 38.75
N ALA A 655 -30.95 -10.35 38.27
CA ALA A 655 -31.59 -9.26 39.00
C ALA A 655 -32.03 -9.62 40.43
N PRO A 656 -32.66 -10.79 40.69
CA PRO A 656 -33.05 -11.17 42.04
C PRO A 656 -31.87 -11.40 42.99
N GLN A 657 -30.70 -11.78 42.46
CA GLN A 657 -29.50 -11.97 43.28
C GLN A 657 -28.90 -10.61 43.66
N LEU A 658 -28.83 -9.68 42.70
CA LEU A 658 -28.37 -8.33 42.94
C LEU A 658 -29.26 -7.60 43.96
N GLU A 659 -30.58 -7.72 43.85
CA GLU A 659 -31.52 -7.14 44.82
C GLU A 659 -31.31 -7.70 46.23
N ARG A 660 -30.98 -9.00 46.37
CA ARG A 660 -30.67 -9.60 47.68
C ARG A 660 -29.35 -9.12 48.26
N VAL A 661 -28.34 -8.86 47.43
CA VAL A 661 -27.04 -8.34 47.87
C VAL A 661 -27.12 -6.86 48.25
N SER A 662 -28.11 -6.13 47.70
CA SER A 662 -28.36 -4.71 47.98
C SER A 662 -29.31 -4.43 49.17
N LEU A 663 -29.90 -5.46 49.77
CA LEU A 663 -30.69 -5.40 51.01
C LEU A 663 -29.80 -5.67 52.22
#